data_AF-A0A519MTV2-F1
#
_entry.id   AF-A0A519MTV2-F1
#
_cell.length_a   1.000
_cell.length_b   1.000
_cell.length_c   1.000
_cell.angle_alpha   90.00
_cell.angle_beta   90.00
_cell.angle_gamma   90.00
#
_symmetry.space_group_name_H-M   'P 1'
#
loop_
_entity.id
_entity.type
_entity.pdbx_description
1 polymer ?
#
loop_
_entity_poly.entity_id
_entity_poly.type
_entity_poly.pdbx_seq_one_letter_code
_entity_poly.pdbx_strand_id
1 'polypeptide(L)'
;TDTTIVAQFRTLANTLPESLKGFGDVDILAWTTTPWTLPSNTALTVGPNIDYVLVRTFNQYTFLPINVVLAKNLVSKQFGKGFFESTELADFDNYKEGNKNIPYKILAEAKGKDLVGIRYEQLLPYVLPYQNPENAFRVIAGDFVTTEDGTGIVHTAPTFGADDAKVAKEAKPEVPPMLVMDANGFPVPLVDLQGRFIEGLGELSGKYVKNEYYDAGTAPDKSVDVEIAIRLKEENKAFKVEKYVHSYPHSWRTDEPLLYYPLDSWFIKVTDVKERMFDLNDTINWKPKATGEGRFGNWLKNANDWNLSRSRYWGIPLPIWRTEDKLEEMIVGSVEELTAEIEKAITAGVMSENPFKGFEPGNMSNENYDLVDLHKNVVDKIILVSPSGKPMNREADLIDVWFDSGAMPYAQWHYPFENKEMIDNNEAFPADFIAEGVDQTRGWFYTLHAIGTLVFDKVAYKNVVSNGLVLDKNGQKMSKRLGNAVDPFTTLAEYGPDATRWYMIANANPWDNLKFDIEGVAEVRRKFFGTLYNTYSFFALYANIDNFTYAEAEVPLAERPEIDRWILSELNTLIKDVDTFYTEYEPTRAARAIADFVQENLSNWYVRLCRRRFWKGEYAQDKIAAYQTLYTCLLTVAKLSAPIAPFFMDRLYKDLTKTTASEAFDSVHLADFPQYADNFVDKSLESRMQKAQTISSLVLSLRKKEMIKVRQPLQKVMIPVLDAKQKAEIEAVSELIKAEVNVKEVELLDDASGVLVKQIKPNFKALGPRFGKDMGLISKEIQGFSQEQIAALDKEGNLDIEILGKSINLTSEDVEISSQDIEGWLVANSNGITVALDITITDELRKEGVARELVNRIQNARKDSGFEVTDRIKVYLKESEALEEAVNANLEYIKSETLTDELHFSKEIENGIEIEFDDIKTLLLISK
;
A
#
# COMPACT_ATOMS: atom_id res chain seq x y z
N THR A 1 -2.95 21.66 19.53
CA THR A 1 -1.86 22.61 19.89
C THR A 1 -1.85 22.75 21.38
N ASP A 2 -0.76 22.37 22.03
CA ASP A 2 -0.63 22.40 23.50
C ASP A 2 -0.01 23.71 24.00
N THR A 3 -0.26 24.03 25.27
CA THR A 3 0.45 25.11 25.98
C THR A 3 1.71 24.51 26.60
N THR A 4 2.87 25.09 26.29
CA THR A 4 4.15 24.67 26.86
C THR A 4 4.67 25.71 27.83
N ILE A 5 5.42 25.27 28.83
CA ILE A 5 6.02 26.14 29.85
C ILE A 5 7.48 25.74 30.05
N VAL A 6 8.36 26.73 30.05
CA VAL A 6 9.69 26.66 30.67
C VAL A 6 9.55 27.24 32.07
N ALA A 7 9.51 26.39 33.07
CA ALA A 7 9.33 26.75 34.47
C ALA A 7 10.69 26.99 35.17
N GLN A 8 10.69 27.87 36.15
CA GLN A 8 11.85 28.29 36.95
C GLN A 8 11.73 27.70 38.34
N PHE A 9 12.63 26.77 38.67
CA PHE A 9 12.68 26.10 39.96
C PHE A 9 13.76 26.71 40.84
N ARG A 10 13.35 27.43 41.88
CA ARG A 10 14.25 28.15 42.81
C ARG A 10 15.11 27.19 43.60
N THR A 11 16.43 27.26 43.45
CA THR A 11 17.36 26.39 44.17
C THR A 11 17.60 26.83 45.61
N LEU A 12 17.96 25.89 46.49
CA LEU A 12 18.43 26.17 47.83
C LEU A 12 19.93 26.48 47.80
N ALA A 13 20.32 27.71 48.14
CA ALA A 13 21.68 28.22 47.99
C ALA A 13 22.76 27.37 48.68
N ASN A 14 22.43 26.71 49.80
CA ASN A 14 23.34 25.83 50.52
C ASN A 14 23.61 24.48 49.83
N THR A 15 22.83 24.14 48.80
CA THR A 15 22.96 22.88 48.04
C THR A 15 23.59 23.06 46.67
N LEU A 16 23.87 24.30 46.26
CA LEU A 16 24.56 24.58 45.00
C LEU A 16 26.02 24.10 45.05
N PRO A 17 26.57 23.58 43.94
CA PRO A 17 28.02 23.36 43.82
C PRO A 17 28.78 24.69 43.83
N GLU A 18 30.06 24.68 44.23
CA GLU A 18 30.89 25.89 44.31
C GLU A 18 30.92 26.70 43.00
N SER A 19 30.87 26.03 41.84
CA SER A 19 30.83 26.68 40.53
C SER A 19 29.58 27.54 40.29
N LEU A 20 28.50 27.33 41.05
CA LEU A 20 27.24 28.06 40.92
C LEU A 20 26.93 28.97 42.13
N LYS A 21 27.83 29.03 43.13
CA LYS A 21 27.67 29.92 44.29
C LYS A 21 28.18 31.33 43.98
N GLY A 22 27.71 32.30 44.77
CA GLY A 22 28.19 33.69 44.71
C GLY A 22 27.49 34.58 43.67
N PHE A 23 26.51 34.05 42.94
CA PHE A 23 25.76 34.79 41.90
C PHE A 23 24.37 35.28 42.36
N GLY A 24 24.04 35.13 43.64
CA GLY A 24 22.70 35.41 44.19
C GLY A 24 21.79 34.21 44.05
N ASP A 25 20.49 34.45 43.93
CA ASP A 25 19.51 33.38 43.74
C ASP A 25 19.66 32.75 42.35
N VAL A 26 19.57 31.42 42.30
CA VAL A 26 19.69 30.61 41.09
C VAL A 26 18.42 29.78 40.90
N ASP A 27 17.87 29.82 39.71
CA ASP A 27 16.73 29.04 39.26
C ASP A 27 17.17 27.99 38.23
N ILE A 28 16.53 26.82 38.21
CA ILE A 28 16.75 25.81 37.17
C ILE A 28 15.59 25.86 36.17
N LEU A 29 15.89 25.92 34.87
CA LEU A 29 14.88 25.92 33.82
C LEU A 29 14.54 24.50 33.40
N ALA A 30 13.30 24.08 33.60
CA ALA A 30 12.79 22.82 33.05
C ALA A 30 11.60 23.08 32.13
N TRP A 31 11.54 22.35 31.03
CA TRP A 31 10.51 22.50 30.01
C TRP A 31 9.48 21.36 30.08
N THR A 32 8.21 21.68 29.85
CA THR A 32 7.13 20.71 29.73
C THR A 32 6.09 21.13 28.69
N THR A 33 5.50 20.13 28.01
CA THR A 33 4.32 20.27 27.15
C THR A 33 3.01 19.93 27.88
N THR A 34 3.10 19.48 29.13
CA THR A 34 1.96 19.08 29.98
C THR A 34 1.96 19.86 31.30
N PRO A 35 1.67 21.17 31.30
CA PRO A 35 1.65 21.99 32.51
C PRO A 35 0.82 21.43 33.68
N TRP A 36 -0.28 20.73 33.40
CA TRP A 36 -1.09 20.04 34.41
C TRP A 36 -0.31 19.02 35.26
N THR A 37 0.86 18.55 34.81
CA THR A 37 1.72 17.64 35.59
C THR A 37 2.66 18.37 36.57
N LEU A 38 2.81 19.69 36.46
CA LEU A 38 3.70 20.49 37.32
C LEU A 38 3.36 20.40 38.82
N PRO A 39 2.08 20.36 39.26
CA PRO A 39 1.74 20.10 40.66
C PRO A 39 2.28 18.75 41.19
N SER A 40 2.54 17.79 40.30
CA SER A 40 3.08 16.46 40.62
C SER A 40 4.59 16.34 40.45
N ASN A 41 5.30 17.46 40.33
CA ASN A 41 6.76 17.48 40.31
C ASN A 41 7.34 16.92 41.62
N THR A 42 8.32 16.02 41.53
CA THR A 42 9.12 15.61 42.69
C THR A 42 10.63 15.60 42.44
N ALA A 43 11.08 15.74 41.18
CA ALA A 43 12.49 15.93 40.85
C ALA A 43 12.71 16.74 39.56
N LEU A 44 13.95 17.11 39.29
CA LEU A 44 14.40 17.56 37.97
C LEU A 44 15.47 16.59 37.47
N THR A 45 15.38 16.17 36.21
CA THR A 45 16.33 15.20 35.63
C THR A 45 17.28 15.87 34.65
N VAL A 46 18.59 15.58 34.82
CA VAL A 46 19.68 16.07 33.97
C VAL A 46 20.46 14.92 33.34
N GLY A 47 20.99 15.13 32.14
CA GLY A 47 21.89 14.18 31.51
C GLY A 47 23.30 14.29 32.13
N PRO A 48 23.88 13.21 32.69
CA PRO A 48 25.11 13.31 33.49
C PRO A 48 26.31 13.86 32.70
N ASN A 49 26.33 13.63 31.39
CA ASN A 49 27.42 14.04 30.48
C ASN A 49 27.17 15.37 29.74
N ILE A 50 25.96 15.94 29.86
CA ILE A 50 25.56 17.18 29.18
C ILE A 50 26.25 18.38 29.86
N ASP A 51 26.62 19.37 29.06
CA ASP A 51 27.14 20.66 29.52
C ASP A 51 26.00 21.63 29.82
N TYR A 52 26.02 22.19 31.02
CA TYR A 52 25.06 23.17 31.53
C TYR A 52 25.75 24.51 31.80
N VAL A 53 24.98 25.59 31.69
CA VAL A 53 25.45 26.96 31.93
C VAL A 53 24.55 27.69 32.91
N LEU A 54 25.15 28.56 33.71
CA LEU A 54 24.44 29.58 34.50
C LEU A 54 24.37 30.86 33.68
N VAL A 55 23.18 31.40 33.48
CA VAL A 55 22.93 32.59 32.68
C VAL A 55 22.27 33.66 33.52
N ARG A 56 22.87 34.86 33.59
CA ARG A 56 22.25 36.05 34.17
C ARG A 56 21.38 36.73 33.11
N THR A 57 20.16 37.12 33.47
CA THR A 57 19.21 37.81 32.58
C THR A 57 18.08 38.48 33.39
N PHE A 58 17.00 38.88 32.71
CA PHE A 58 15.74 39.31 33.31
C PHE A 58 14.60 38.40 32.84
N ASN A 59 13.57 38.23 33.69
CA ASN A 59 12.36 37.53 33.30
C ASN A 59 11.56 38.38 32.29
N GLN A 60 11.14 37.80 31.17
CA GLN A 60 10.40 38.54 30.12
C GLN A 60 8.96 38.93 30.49
N TYR A 61 8.41 38.40 31.58
CA TYR A 61 7.05 38.69 32.05
C TYR A 61 7.03 39.67 33.22
N THR A 62 7.91 39.48 34.20
CA THR A 62 7.97 40.30 35.42
C THR A 62 9.09 41.35 35.40
N PHE A 63 10.01 41.25 34.44
CA PHE A 63 11.18 42.12 34.30
C PHE A 63 12.16 42.08 35.48
N LEU A 64 12.00 41.11 36.39
CA LEU A 64 12.90 40.92 37.53
C LEU A 64 14.24 40.29 37.10
N PRO A 65 15.37 40.69 37.69
CA PRO A 65 16.66 40.06 37.45
C PRO A 65 16.64 38.62 37.95
N ILE A 66 17.18 37.70 37.15
CA ILE A 66 17.22 36.25 37.41
C ILE A 66 18.56 35.65 36.98
N ASN A 67 18.98 34.58 37.66
CA ASN A 67 20.06 33.71 37.20
C ASN A 67 19.51 32.32 36.98
N VAL A 68 19.69 31.76 35.79
CA VAL A 68 19.01 30.54 35.37
C VAL A 68 19.99 29.49 34.84
N VAL A 69 19.73 28.21 35.14
CA VAL A 69 20.52 27.07 34.66
C VAL A 69 19.77 26.31 33.57
N LEU A 70 20.47 26.03 32.46
CA LEU A 70 19.99 25.21 31.34
C LEU A 70 21.17 24.60 30.56
N ALA A 71 20.89 23.66 29.66
CA ALA A 71 21.92 23.05 28.82
C ALA A 71 22.52 24.09 27.85
N LYS A 72 23.85 24.07 27.73
CA LYS A 72 24.64 25.01 26.92
C LYS A 72 24.17 25.07 25.46
N ASN A 73 23.87 23.90 24.88
CA ASN A 73 23.42 23.79 23.49
C ASN A 73 22.04 24.40 23.24
N LEU A 74 21.25 24.66 24.29
CA LEU A 74 19.88 25.17 24.19
C LEU A 74 19.75 26.66 24.54
N VAL A 75 20.86 27.33 24.88
CA VAL A 75 20.88 28.77 25.18
C VAL A 75 20.31 29.58 24.02
N SER A 76 20.79 29.38 22.79
CA SER A 76 20.32 30.13 21.61
C SER A 76 18.83 29.94 21.33
N LYS A 77 18.27 28.77 21.69
CA LYS A 77 16.85 28.44 21.50
C LYS A 77 15.96 29.10 22.57
N GLN A 78 16.43 29.11 23.81
CA GLN A 78 15.68 29.70 24.94
C GLN A 78 15.82 31.23 25.00
N PHE A 79 17.01 31.74 24.68
CA PHE A 79 17.35 33.16 24.63
C PHE A 79 17.36 33.67 23.18
N GLY A 80 16.37 33.24 22.40
CA GLY A 80 16.21 33.64 21.00
C GLY A 80 15.59 35.03 20.85
N LYS A 81 14.49 35.11 20.10
CA LYS A 81 13.81 36.39 19.80
C LYS A 81 13.48 37.17 21.09
N GLY A 82 14.00 38.40 21.18
CA GLY A 82 13.80 39.28 22.34
C GLY A 82 14.95 39.27 23.35
N PHE A 83 15.96 38.42 23.17
CA PHE A 83 17.17 38.40 23.99
C PHE A 83 18.42 38.72 23.15
N PHE A 84 19.46 39.25 23.78
CA PHE A 84 20.78 39.43 23.16
C PHE A 84 21.89 39.17 24.16
N GLU A 85 22.98 38.55 23.70
CA GLU A 85 24.13 38.31 24.56
C GLU A 85 24.88 39.63 24.79
N SER A 86 25.19 39.94 26.05
CA SER A 86 25.99 41.12 26.41
C SER A 86 27.07 40.80 27.42
N THR A 87 28.24 41.42 27.23
CA THR A 87 29.35 41.37 28.20
C THR A 87 29.45 42.63 29.05
N GLU A 88 28.74 43.70 28.66
CA GLU A 88 28.78 45.04 29.26
C GLU A 88 27.83 45.14 30.45
N LEU A 89 28.34 45.50 31.63
CA LEU A 89 27.50 45.67 32.84
C LEU A 89 26.44 46.76 32.65
N ALA A 90 26.74 47.78 31.84
CA ALA A 90 25.83 48.87 31.53
C ALA A 90 24.53 48.39 30.87
N ASP A 91 24.55 47.31 30.08
CA ASP A 91 23.33 46.80 29.43
C ASP A 91 22.36 46.21 30.46
N PHE A 92 22.89 45.59 31.51
CA PHE A 92 22.08 45.06 32.62
C PHE A 92 21.59 46.16 33.55
N ASP A 93 22.45 47.13 33.89
CA ASP A 93 22.09 48.23 34.80
C ASP A 93 21.08 49.20 34.17
N ASN A 94 21.09 49.33 32.84
CA ASN A 94 20.18 50.21 32.10
C ASN A 94 18.89 49.53 31.64
N TYR A 95 18.74 48.21 31.81
CA TYR A 95 17.53 47.50 31.45
C TYR A 95 16.34 47.93 32.33
N LYS A 96 15.22 48.27 31.71
CA LYS A 96 13.98 48.69 32.38
C LYS A 96 12.79 47.89 31.84
N GLU A 97 11.75 47.83 32.66
CA GLU A 97 10.46 47.29 32.26
C GLU A 97 9.99 47.90 30.92
N GLY A 98 9.61 47.02 29.98
CA GLY A 98 9.16 47.41 28.64
C GLY A 98 10.27 47.55 27.58
N ASN A 99 11.55 47.35 27.91
CA ASN A 99 12.61 47.27 26.88
C ASN A 99 12.39 46.06 25.95
N LYS A 100 12.52 46.29 24.64
CA LYS A 100 12.28 45.26 23.60
C LYS A 100 13.28 44.10 23.58
N ASN A 101 14.51 44.35 24.02
CA ASN A 101 15.61 43.38 24.00
C ASN A 101 16.16 43.21 25.41
N ILE A 102 16.27 41.96 25.86
CA ILE A 102 16.72 41.57 27.21
C ILE A 102 18.16 41.08 27.14
N PRO A 103 19.11 41.71 27.86
CA PRO A 103 20.49 41.26 27.87
C PRO A 103 20.63 39.94 28.65
N TYR A 104 21.47 39.03 28.15
CA TYR A 104 21.89 37.85 28.92
C TYR A 104 23.39 37.62 28.86
N LYS A 105 23.94 36.98 29.90
CA LYS A 105 25.37 36.67 30.01
C LYS A 105 25.58 35.32 30.67
N ILE A 106 26.40 34.47 30.05
CA ILE A 106 26.86 33.22 30.66
C ILE A 106 27.87 33.57 31.77
N LEU A 107 27.60 33.08 32.99
CA LEU A 107 28.40 33.34 34.19
C LEU A 107 29.32 32.17 34.56
N ALA A 108 28.83 30.94 34.41
CA ALA A 108 29.52 29.72 34.80
C ALA A 108 29.08 28.53 33.96
N GLU A 109 29.88 27.46 33.94
CA GLU A 109 29.58 26.19 33.29
C GLU A 109 29.69 25.04 34.31
N ALA A 110 28.89 24.00 34.13
CA ALA A 110 28.90 22.79 34.96
C ALA A 110 28.53 21.56 34.12
N LYS A 111 29.00 20.36 34.51
CA LYS A 111 28.49 19.11 33.92
C LYS A 111 27.22 18.67 34.65
N GLY A 112 26.35 17.93 33.97
CA GLY A 112 25.11 17.42 34.57
C GLY A 112 25.33 16.63 35.86
N LYS A 113 26.39 15.82 35.92
CA LYS A 113 26.80 15.11 37.14
C LYS A 113 27.06 16.04 38.35
N ASP A 114 27.48 17.28 38.10
CA ASP A 114 27.79 18.26 39.15
C ASP A 114 26.51 18.95 39.66
N LEU A 115 25.40 18.85 38.91
CA LEU A 115 24.09 19.38 39.29
C LEU A 115 23.28 18.40 40.16
N VAL A 116 23.63 17.11 40.12
CA VAL A 116 22.91 16.06 40.85
C VAL A 116 22.95 16.33 42.35
N GLY A 117 21.79 16.29 42.99
CA GLY A 117 21.63 16.54 44.43
C GLY A 117 21.33 17.98 44.81
N ILE A 118 21.41 18.95 43.88
CA ILE A 118 20.90 20.31 44.11
C ILE A 118 19.43 20.21 44.52
N ARG A 119 19.05 20.88 45.62
CA ARG A 119 17.66 20.96 46.07
C ARG A 119 17.02 22.25 45.60
N TYR A 120 15.70 22.22 45.44
CA TYR A 120 14.91 23.37 45.01
C TYR A 120 13.58 23.46 45.78
N GLU A 121 12.99 24.65 45.77
CA GLU A 121 11.67 24.92 46.33
C GLU A 121 10.58 24.33 45.44
N GLN A 122 9.57 23.72 46.06
CA GLN A 122 8.42 23.19 45.32
C GLN A 122 7.74 24.31 44.50
N LEU A 123 7.63 24.09 43.18
CA LEU A 123 7.11 25.09 42.24
C LEU A 123 5.69 25.55 42.59
N LEU A 124 4.81 24.58 42.88
CA LEU A 124 3.41 24.76 43.27
C LEU A 124 3.15 24.03 44.60
N PRO A 125 3.24 24.72 45.75
CA PRO A 125 3.22 24.10 47.07
C PRO A 125 1.79 23.77 47.56
N TYR A 126 1.11 22.88 46.85
CA TYR A 126 -0.23 22.41 47.26
C TYR A 126 -0.15 21.28 48.30
N VAL A 127 0.62 20.23 48.00
CA VAL A 127 0.74 19.01 48.81
C VAL A 127 2.14 18.42 48.71
N LEU A 128 2.49 17.54 49.66
CA LEU A 128 3.74 16.78 49.67
C LEU A 128 3.46 15.29 49.40
N PRO A 129 4.44 14.53 48.88
CA PRO A 129 4.34 13.09 48.76
C PRO A 129 4.03 12.44 50.12
N TYR A 130 3.12 11.46 50.13
CA TYR A 130 2.72 10.77 51.36
C TYR A 130 3.85 9.98 52.03
N GLN A 131 4.86 9.57 51.24
CA GLN A 131 6.02 8.80 51.67
C GLN A 131 7.32 9.55 51.38
N ASN A 132 8.21 9.57 52.37
CA ASN A 132 9.57 10.11 52.29
C ASN A 132 9.69 11.49 51.60
N PRO A 133 8.83 12.48 51.92
CA PRO A 133 8.82 13.78 51.24
C PRO A 133 10.16 14.51 51.35
N GLU A 134 10.98 14.21 52.36
CA GLU A 134 12.33 14.75 52.51
C GLU A 134 13.27 14.37 51.36
N ASN A 135 13.00 13.30 50.60
CA ASN A 135 13.80 12.87 49.45
C ASN A 135 13.39 13.51 48.11
N ALA A 136 12.26 14.25 48.09
CA ALA A 136 11.78 14.96 46.92
C ALA A 136 12.50 16.31 46.70
N PHE A 137 12.14 16.99 45.62
CA PHE A 137 12.57 18.33 45.21
C PHE A 137 14.08 18.49 45.10
N ARG A 138 14.69 17.57 44.34
CA ARG A 138 16.13 17.59 44.03
C ARG A 138 16.42 17.20 42.59
N VAL A 139 17.61 17.54 42.12
CA VAL A 139 18.11 17.16 40.80
C VAL A 139 18.63 15.72 40.82
N ILE A 140 18.26 14.92 39.83
CA ILE A 140 18.68 13.53 39.61
C ILE A 140 19.27 13.33 38.21
N ALA A 141 19.98 12.23 38.00
CA ALA A 141 20.55 11.89 36.69
C ALA A 141 19.63 10.97 35.89
N GLY A 142 19.55 11.17 34.57
CA GLY A 142 18.84 10.30 33.64
C GLY A 142 19.49 10.36 32.25
N ASP A 143 19.61 9.22 31.59
CA ASP A 143 20.26 9.08 30.28
C ASP A 143 19.35 9.44 29.09
N PHE A 144 18.03 9.44 29.29
CA PHE A 144 17.03 9.82 28.28
C PHE A 144 16.99 11.32 27.95
N VAL A 145 17.66 12.17 28.74
CA VAL A 145 17.67 13.63 28.54
C VAL A 145 18.44 13.98 27.27
N THR A 146 17.81 14.75 26.37
CA THR A 146 18.42 15.20 25.11
C THR A 146 18.68 16.71 25.10
N THR A 147 19.44 17.20 24.11
CA THR A 147 19.67 18.64 23.88
C THR A 147 19.06 19.13 22.56
N GLU A 148 18.06 18.43 22.03
CA GLU A 148 17.37 18.80 20.77
C GLU A 148 16.25 19.83 21.02
N ASP A 149 15.47 19.61 22.09
CA ASP A 149 14.31 20.42 22.48
C ASP A 149 14.31 20.76 23.97
N GLY A 150 13.44 21.70 24.38
CA GLY A 150 13.31 22.13 25.76
C GLY A 150 14.55 22.87 26.29
N THR A 151 14.96 22.57 27.52
CA THR A 151 16.09 23.21 28.22
C THR A 151 17.25 22.26 28.51
N GLY A 152 17.11 20.98 28.14
CA GLY A 152 18.04 19.91 28.52
C GLY A 152 17.94 19.54 30.00
N ILE A 153 16.86 19.97 30.67
CA ILE A 153 16.48 19.60 32.03
C ILE A 153 15.00 19.27 32.00
N VAL A 154 14.65 18.08 32.49
CA VAL A 154 13.28 17.54 32.43
C VAL A 154 12.63 17.73 33.80
N HIS A 155 11.42 18.28 33.83
CA HIS A 155 10.57 18.21 35.03
C HIS A 155 10.14 16.76 35.22
N THR A 156 10.37 16.19 36.39
CA THR A 156 10.09 14.79 36.66
C THR A 156 8.89 14.66 37.59
N ALA A 157 7.80 14.10 37.04
CA ALA A 157 6.59 13.70 37.74
C ALA A 157 6.43 12.18 37.61
N PRO A 158 7.02 11.39 38.54
CA PRO A 158 7.06 9.93 38.45
C PRO A 158 5.70 9.26 38.30
N THR A 159 4.64 9.96 38.71
CA THR A 159 3.25 9.50 38.60
C THR A 159 2.76 9.43 37.14
N PHE A 160 3.22 10.31 36.24
CA PHE A 160 2.62 10.49 34.90
C PHE A 160 3.60 10.29 33.74
N GLY A 161 4.76 9.68 33.98
CA GLY A 161 5.75 9.39 32.95
C GLY A 161 6.52 8.10 33.26
N ALA A 162 6.69 7.24 32.25
CA ALA A 162 7.39 5.96 32.43
C ALA A 162 8.89 6.16 32.69
N ASP A 163 9.55 7.01 31.89
CA ASP A 163 10.96 7.35 32.10
C ASP A 163 11.15 8.08 33.44
N ASP A 164 10.25 9.01 33.78
CA ASP A 164 10.21 9.71 35.06
C ASP A 164 10.13 8.73 36.25
N ALA A 165 9.22 7.76 36.19
CA ALA A 165 9.07 6.72 37.21
C ALA A 165 10.34 5.88 37.35
N LYS A 166 10.94 5.49 36.22
CA LYS A 166 12.17 4.70 36.19
C LYS A 166 13.33 5.46 36.85
N VAL A 167 13.64 6.68 36.41
CA VAL A 167 14.79 7.42 36.96
C VAL A 167 14.57 7.86 38.40
N ALA A 168 13.33 8.14 38.81
CA ALA A 168 13.01 8.44 40.20
C ALA A 168 13.25 7.22 41.12
N LYS A 169 12.89 6.02 40.65
CA LYS A 169 13.13 4.75 41.34
C LYS A 169 14.62 4.38 41.40
N GLU A 170 15.37 4.65 40.34
CA GLU A 170 16.81 4.37 40.26
C GLU A 170 17.66 5.38 41.07
N ALA A 171 17.12 6.57 41.34
CA ALA A 171 17.79 7.60 42.13
C ALA A 171 18.09 7.12 43.57
N LYS A 172 19.19 7.62 44.15
CA LYS A 172 19.59 7.29 45.53
C LYS A 172 19.73 8.56 46.38
N PRO A 173 19.02 8.69 47.51
CA PRO A 173 17.82 7.94 47.90
C PRO A 173 16.71 8.00 46.84
N GLU A 174 15.78 7.03 46.83
CA GLU A 174 14.66 7.00 45.88
C GLU A 174 13.85 8.31 45.96
N VAL A 175 13.47 8.86 44.80
CA VAL A 175 12.58 10.02 44.73
C VAL A 175 11.13 9.52 44.79
N PRO A 176 10.33 9.96 45.78
CA PRO A 176 8.96 9.49 45.89
C PRO A 176 8.09 10.04 44.74
N PRO A 177 7.10 9.27 44.25
CA PRO A 177 6.05 9.80 43.37
C PRO A 177 5.14 10.77 44.14
N MET A 178 4.52 11.73 43.45
CA MET A 178 3.52 12.60 44.07
C MET A 178 2.20 11.84 44.19
N LEU A 179 2.06 11.11 45.29
CA LEU A 179 0.83 10.46 45.72
C LEU A 179 0.41 11.03 47.08
N VAL A 180 -0.89 11.14 47.32
CA VAL A 180 -1.49 11.57 48.59
C VAL A 180 -2.49 10.54 49.08
N MET A 181 -2.81 10.54 50.38
CA MET A 181 -3.83 9.64 50.91
C MET A 181 -5.23 10.16 50.61
N ASP A 182 -6.08 9.31 50.03
CA ASP A 182 -7.50 9.59 49.88
C ASP A 182 -8.28 9.44 51.20
N ALA A 183 -9.60 9.67 51.16
CA ALA A 183 -10.47 9.58 52.33
C ALA A 183 -10.53 8.17 52.96
N ASN A 184 -10.12 7.14 52.23
CA ASN A 184 -10.11 5.74 52.65
C ASN A 184 -8.70 5.27 53.08
N GLY A 185 -7.69 6.15 53.01
CA GLY A 185 -6.30 5.85 53.38
C GLY A 185 -5.49 5.17 52.28
N PHE A 186 -5.93 5.21 51.03
CA PHE A 186 -5.18 4.70 49.88
C PHE A 186 -4.35 5.80 49.22
N PRO A 187 -3.09 5.50 48.83
CA PRO A 187 -2.27 6.45 48.08
C PRO A 187 -2.80 6.60 46.65
N VAL A 188 -3.19 7.83 46.29
CA VAL A 188 -3.75 8.17 44.97
C VAL A 188 -2.96 9.29 44.29
N PRO A 189 -2.91 9.32 42.95
CA PRO A 189 -2.41 10.46 42.19
C PRO A 189 -3.20 11.74 42.47
N LEU A 190 -2.62 12.90 42.13
CA LEU A 190 -3.32 14.19 42.22
C LEU A 190 -4.45 14.35 41.19
N VAL A 191 -4.53 13.45 40.22
CA VAL A 191 -5.54 13.42 39.16
C VAL A 191 -6.26 12.08 39.26
N ASP A 192 -7.58 12.06 39.26
CA ASP A 192 -8.38 10.85 39.33
C ASP A 192 -8.45 10.09 37.99
N LEU A 193 -9.11 8.93 38.00
CA LEU A 193 -9.29 8.08 36.82
C LEU A 193 -10.19 8.71 35.73
N GLN A 194 -10.86 9.83 36.01
CA GLN A 194 -11.61 10.61 35.04
C GLN A 194 -10.77 11.74 34.44
N GLY A 195 -9.52 11.92 34.88
CA GLY A 195 -8.66 13.01 34.42
C GLY A 195 -8.97 14.34 35.10
N ARG A 196 -9.53 14.34 36.33
CA ARG A 196 -9.77 15.54 37.14
C ARG A 196 -8.82 15.63 38.30
N PHE A 197 -8.42 16.84 38.68
CA PHE A 197 -7.69 17.04 39.93
C PHE A 197 -8.56 16.65 41.13
N ILE A 198 -7.96 15.95 42.09
CA ILE A 198 -8.61 15.60 43.36
C ILE A 198 -8.91 16.83 44.21
N GLU A 199 -9.75 16.67 45.22
CA GLU A 199 -10.05 17.71 46.20
C GLU A 199 -8.82 18.12 47.02
N GLY A 200 -8.80 19.38 47.49
CA GLY A 200 -7.72 19.89 48.35
C GLY A 200 -6.54 20.53 47.62
N LEU A 201 -6.63 20.71 46.29
CA LEU A 201 -5.61 21.35 45.44
C LEU A 201 -5.95 22.80 45.10
N GLY A 202 -6.61 23.50 46.02
CA GLY A 202 -7.02 24.90 45.84
C GLY A 202 -7.90 25.06 44.62
N GLU A 203 -7.53 26.02 43.75
CA GLU A 203 -8.23 26.38 42.52
C GLU A 203 -8.19 25.31 41.42
N LEU A 204 -7.37 24.27 41.56
CA LEU A 204 -7.31 23.14 40.62
C LEU A 204 -8.36 22.07 40.93
N SER A 205 -8.82 21.99 42.18
CA SER A 205 -9.72 20.93 42.66
C SER A 205 -10.93 20.73 41.75
N GLY A 206 -11.16 19.48 41.33
CA GLY A 206 -12.31 19.08 40.50
C GLY A 206 -12.23 19.45 39.02
N LYS A 207 -11.22 20.20 38.57
CA LYS A 207 -11.07 20.57 37.15
C LYS A 207 -10.46 19.44 36.34
N TYR A 208 -10.90 19.27 35.08
CA TYR A 208 -10.24 18.35 34.16
C TYR A 208 -8.89 18.90 33.71
N VAL A 209 -7.90 18.01 33.57
CA VAL A 209 -6.55 18.37 33.09
C VAL A 209 -6.52 18.78 31.63
N LYS A 210 -7.50 18.30 30.83
CA LYS A 210 -7.68 18.63 29.42
C LYS A 210 -9.11 19.09 29.17
N ASN A 211 -9.27 20.12 28.33
CA ASN A 211 -10.59 20.69 28.03
C ASN A 211 -11.45 19.71 27.22
N GLU A 212 -10.81 18.81 26.49
CA GLU A 212 -11.42 17.77 25.66
C GLU A 212 -12.25 16.76 26.46
N TYR A 213 -12.07 16.67 27.79
CA TYR A 213 -12.85 15.78 28.67
C TYR A 213 -14.15 16.38 29.19
N TYR A 214 -14.41 17.67 28.90
CA TYR A 214 -15.69 18.29 29.21
C TYR A 214 -16.73 17.94 28.16
N ASP A 215 -18.00 17.84 28.57
CA ASP A 215 -19.11 17.72 27.65
C ASP A 215 -19.16 18.92 26.68
N ALA A 216 -19.64 18.69 25.47
CA ALA A 216 -19.69 19.72 24.44
C ALA A 216 -20.41 21.00 24.92
N GLY A 217 -19.71 22.13 24.88
CA GLY A 217 -20.22 23.43 25.33
C GLY A 217 -20.08 23.73 26.82
N THR A 218 -19.50 22.81 27.61
CA THR A 218 -19.29 22.99 29.07
C THR A 218 -17.85 23.29 29.46
N ALA A 219 -16.91 23.18 28.50
CA ALA A 219 -15.50 23.47 28.74
C ALA A 219 -15.28 24.94 29.14
N PRO A 220 -14.39 25.21 30.12
CA PRO A 220 -14.05 26.58 30.51
C PRO A 220 -13.25 27.30 29.41
N ASP A 221 -13.38 28.64 29.37
CA ASP A 221 -12.68 29.50 28.41
C ASP A 221 -11.14 29.32 28.46
N LYS A 222 -10.61 29.05 29.66
CA LYS A 222 -9.19 28.78 29.91
C LYS A 222 -9.05 27.35 30.40
N SER A 223 -8.21 26.57 29.73
CA SER A 223 -7.79 25.25 30.22
C SER A 223 -6.92 25.39 31.47
N VAL A 224 -6.84 24.35 32.29
CA VAL A 224 -5.93 24.30 33.45
C VAL A 224 -4.47 24.57 33.05
N ASP A 225 -4.03 24.05 31.91
CA ASP A 225 -2.68 24.32 31.39
C ASP A 225 -2.41 25.83 31.19
N VAL A 226 -3.44 26.61 30.82
CA VAL A 226 -3.36 28.06 30.61
C VAL A 226 -3.44 28.80 31.96
N GLU A 227 -4.28 28.34 32.88
CA GLU A 227 -4.35 28.91 34.23
C GLU A 227 -3.02 28.77 34.98
N ILE A 228 -2.42 27.58 34.96
CA ILE A 228 -1.09 27.33 35.54
C ILE A 228 -0.05 28.25 34.88
N ALA A 229 -0.08 28.39 33.56
CA ALA A 229 0.84 29.26 32.85
C ALA A 229 0.70 30.74 33.26
N ILE A 230 -0.53 31.24 33.43
CA ILE A 230 -0.77 32.61 33.89
C ILE A 230 -0.22 32.80 35.30
N ARG A 231 -0.55 31.89 36.22
CA ARG A 231 -0.07 31.94 37.60
C ARG A 231 1.45 31.97 37.67
N LEU A 232 2.13 31.06 36.96
CA LEU A 232 3.60 31.02 36.96
C LEU A 232 4.22 32.28 36.34
N LYS A 233 3.58 32.94 35.37
CA LYS A 233 4.04 34.25 34.86
C LYS A 233 3.95 35.33 35.92
N GLU A 234 2.82 35.41 36.62
CA GLU A 234 2.57 36.40 37.67
C GLU A 234 3.51 36.22 38.87
N GLU A 235 3.82 34.96 39.23
CA GLU A 235 4.71 34.61 40.36
C GLU A 235 6.21 34.65 40.01
N ASN A 236 6.62 35.15 38.84
CA ASN A 236 8.01 35.11 38.35
C ASN A 236 8.59 33.68 38.19
N LYS A 237 7.75 32.65 38.10
CA LYS A 237 8.14 31.24 37.98
C LYS A 237 8.09 30.68 36.57
N ALA A 238 7.59 31.41 35.59
CA ALA A 238 7.67 31.05 34.18
C ALA A 238 8.77 31.86 33.49
N PHE A 239 9.69 31.17 32.80
CA PHE A 239 10.68 31.79 31.94
C PHE A 239 10.12 32.04 30.54
N LYS A 240 9.39 31.06 29.98
CA LYS A 240 8.82 31.11 28.62
C LYS A 240 7.53 30.29 28.56
N VAL A 241 6.50 30.81 27.88
CA VAL A 241 5.22 30.14 27.64
C VAL A 241 4.80 30.34 26.19
N GLU A 242 4.59 29.23 25.49
CA GLU A 242 4.31 29.21 24.05
C GLU A 242 3.28 28.15 23.67
N LYS A 243 2.63 28.34 22.53
CA LYS A 243 1.82 27.30 21.89
C LYS A 243 2.71 26.41 21.04
N TYR A 244 2.55 25.10 21.17
CA TYR A 244 3.38 24.11 20.48
C TYR A 244 2.50 23.10 19.74
N VAL A 245 2.90 22.79 18.51
CA VAL A 245 2.19 21.83 17.64
C VAL A 245 3.10 20.62 17.49
N HIS A 246 2.62 19.47 17.97
CA HIS A 246 3.32 18.19 17.90
C HIS A 246 2.32 17.05 17.83
N SER A 247 2.81 15.84 17.56
CA SER A 247 2.00 14.64 17.63
C SER A 247 1.79 14.25 19.10
N TYR A 248 0.53 14.01 19.47
CA TYR A 248 0.15 13.58 20.82
C TYR A 248 -0.70 12.31 20.72
N PRO A 249 -0.57 11.33 21.64
CA PRO A 249 -1.35 10.11 21.59
C PRO A 249 -2.83 10.37 21.88
N HIS A 250 -3.72 9.83 21.04
CA HIS A 250 -5.16 9.90 21.21
C HIS A 250 -5.77 8.50 21.21
N SER A 251 -6.93 8.37 21.85
CA SER A 251 -7.74 7.16 21.80
C SER A 251 -8.13 6.85 20.36
N TRP A 252 -7.76 5.67 19.86
CA TRP A 252 -8.10 5.23 18.51
C TRP A 252 -9.61 5.03 18.27
N ARG A 253 -10.42 5.10 19.33
CA ARG A 253 -11.89 4.99 19.27
C ARG A 253 -12.61 6.33 19.46
N THR A 254 -12.13 7.17 20.38
CA THR A 254 -12.83 8.39 20.80
C THR A 254 -12.15 9.67 20.34
N ASP A 255 -10.93 9.59 19.81
CA ASP A 255 -10.07 10.74 19.46
C ASP A 255 -9.74 11.68 20.63
N GLU A 256 -10.03 11.28 21.88
CA GLU A 256 -9.66 12.03 23.08
C GLU A 256 -8.16 11.88 23.39
N PRO A 257 -7.49 12.93 23.92
CA PRO A 257 -6.08 12.87 24.29
C PRO A 257 -5.86 11.83 25.40
N LEU A 258 -4.80 11.02 25.30
CA LEU A 258 -4.46 10.03 26.32
C LEU A 258 -3.55 10.62 27.41
N LEU A 259 -3.70 10.13 28.63
CA LEU A 259 -2.79 10.42 29.74
C LEU A 259 -1.97 9.17 30.07
N TYR A 260 -0.68 9.35 30.30
CA TYR A 260 0.11 8.34 30.98
C TYR A 260 -0.28 8.36 32.45
N TYR A 261 -0.70 7.21 32.97
CA TYR A 261 -1.29 7.10 34.30
C TYR A 261 -0.85 5.78 34.95
N PRO A 262 -0.55 5.76 36.27
CA PRO A 262 -0.12 4.54 36.94
C PRO A 262 -1.36 3.70 37.27
N LEU A 263 -1.47 2.54 36.64
CA LEU A 263 -2.56 1.57 36.86
C LEU A 263 -1.97 0.21 37.21
N ASP A 264 -2.61 -0.49 38.15
CA ASP A 264 -2.43 -1.93 38.31
C ASP A 264 -2.89 -2.60 37.01
N SER A 265 -2.02 -3.40 36.40
CA SER A 265 -2.32 -4.05 35.12
C SER A 265 -1.50 -5.31 34.91
N TRP A 266 -2.05 -6.26 34.16
CA TRP A 266 -1.36 -7.50 33.81
C TRP A 266 -0.65 -7.39 32.46
N PHE A 267 0.58 -7.88 32.41
CA PHE A 267 1.42 -7.82 31.22
C PHE A 267 1.89 -9.22 30.80
N ILE A 268 1.95 -9.45 29.49
CA ILE A 268 2.69 -10.58 28.91
C ILE A 268 4.13 -10.11 28.68
N LYS A 269 5.10 -10.89 29.18
CA LYS A 269 6.53 -10.56 29.15
C LYS A 269 7.17 -10.80 27.77
N VAL A 270 6.74 -10.02 26.79
CA VAL A 270 7.17 -10.11 25.38
C VAL A 270 8.65 -9.78 25.22
N THR A 271 9.22 -8.96 26.12
CA THR A 271 10.63 -8.59 26.08
C THR A 271 11.59 -9.79 26.16
N ASP A 272 11.18 -10.90 26.77
CA ASP A 272 11.99 -12.13 26.86
C ASP A 272 12.11 -12.87 25.51
N VAL A 273 11.17 -12.67 24.58
CA VAL A 273 11.13 -13.37 23.28
C VAL A 273 11.26 -12.44 22.07
N LYS A 274 11.45 -11.13 22.27
CA LYS A 274 11.44 -10.16 21.17
C LYS A 274 12.48 -10.40 20.07
N GLU A 275 13.67 -10.87 20.46
CA GLU A 275 14.72 -11.24 19.50
C GLU A 275 14.29 -12.49 18.71
N ARG A 276 13.71 -13.49 19.40
CA ARG A 276 13.21 -14.69 18.75
C ARG A 276 12.04 -14.40 17.79
N MET A 277 11.15 -13.49 18.16
CA MET A 277 10.09 -13.01 17.26
C MET A 277 10.68 -12.36 16.01
N PHE A 278 11.74 -11.55 16.17
CA PHE A 278 12.45 -10.93 15.05
C PHE A 278 13.09 -11.99 14.13
N ASP A 279 13.81 -12.96 14.69
CA ASP A 279 14.44 -14.04 13.93
C ASP A 279 13.43 -14.89 13.16
N LEU A 280 12.30 -15.22 13.79
CA LEU A 280 11.22 -15.95 13.13
C LEU A 280 10.60 -15.12 12.00
N ASN A 281 10.44 -13.81 12.19
CA ASN A 281 9.90 -12.92 11.17
C ASN A 281 10.75 -12.88 9.89
N ASP A 282 12.07 -12.99 10.01
CA ASP A 282 12.98 -13.01 8.85
C ASP A 282 12.76 -14.23 7.93
N THR A 283 12.08 -15.27 8.42
CA THR A 283 11.71 -16.46 7.64
C THR A 283 10.38 -16.32 6.89
N ILE A 284 9.60 -15.29 7.20
CA ILE A 284 8.26 -15.06 6.62
C ILE A 284 8.40 -14.36 5.26
N ASN A 285 7.67 -14.83 4.26
CA ASN A 285 7.61 -14.17 2.96
C ASN A 285 6.63 -12.99 3.00
N TRP A 286 7.16 -11.77 3.04
CA TRP A 286 6.37 -10.54 3.07
C TRP A 286 6.24 -9.89 1.70
N LYS A 287 5.02 -9.48 1.37
CA LYS A 287 4.68 -8.62 0.23
C LYS A 287 4.01 -7.33 0.75
N PRO A 288 4.69 -6.18 0.69
CA PRO A 288 6.04 -5.96 0.19
C PRO A 288 7.08 -6.30 1.26
N LYS A 289 8.27 -6.72 0.81
CA LYS A 289 9.39 -7.10 1.67
C LYS A 289 9.77 -6.00 2.69
N ALA A 290 9.71 -4.74 2.25
CA ALA A 290 10.00 -3.57 3.10
C ALA A 290 9.06 -3.41 4.31
N THR A 291 7.82 -3.92 4.24
CA THR A 291 6.91 -3.89 5.39
C THR A 291 7.36 -4.87 6.47
N GLY A 292 7.69 -6.10 6.07
CA GLY A 292 8.14 -7.16 6.98
C GLY A 292 9.48 -6.85 7.64
N GLU A 293 10.50 -6.55 6.83
CA GLU A 293 11.86 -6.27 7.33
C GLU A 293 11.97 -4.89 8.00
N GLY A 294 11.26 -3.90 7.44
CA GLY A 294 11.30 -2.52 7.91
C GLY A 294 10.29 -2.25 9.03
N ARG A 295 9.02 -1.99 8.67
CA ARG A 295 8.01 -1.48 9.61
C ARG A 295 7.71 -2.46 10.75
N PHE A 296 7.59 -3.74 10.43
CA PHE A 296 7.27 -4.81 11.38
C PHE A 296 8.52 -5.28 12.13
N GLY A 297 9.60 -5.61 11.42
CA GLY A 297 10.88 -6.01 12.01
C GLY A 297 11.46 -4.99 12.99
N ASN A 298 11.50 -3.70 12.63
CA ASN A 298 11.98 -2.64 13.55
C ASN A 298 11.11 -2.48 14.80
N TRP A 299 9.83 -2.83 14.70
CA TRP A 299 8.94 -2.79 15.85
C TRP A 299 9.20 -3.95 16.80
N LEU A 300 9.42 -5.16 16.27
CA LEU A 300 9.72 -6.35 17.08
C LEU A 300 10.99 -6.14 17.93
N LYS A 301 12.06 -5.56 17.36
CA LYS A 301 13.31 -5.24 18.09
C LYS A 301 13.10 -4.33 19.30
N ASN A 302 12.13 -3.44 19.20
CA ASN A 302 11.80 -2.44 20.20
C ASN A 302 10.50 -2.77 20.96
N ALA A 303 10.01 -4.01 20.86
CA ALA A 303 8.79 -4.42 21.53
C ALA A 303 8.96 -4.33 23.06
N ASN A 304 7.98 -3.72 23.71
CA ASN A 304 7.82 -3.70 25.16
C ASN A 304 6.89 -4.82 25.60
N ASP A 305 6.82 -5.07 26.91
CA ASP A 305 5.85 -6.01 27.47
C ASP A 305 4.42 -5.58 27.11
N TRP A 306 3.61 -6.55 26.72
CA TRP A 306 2.27 -6.30 26.22
C TRP A 306 1.31 -6.19 27.40
N ASN A 307 0.79 -4.98 27.62
CA ASN A 307 -0.31 -4.76 28.55
C ASN A 307 -1.55 -5.53 28.08
N LEU A 308 -1.89 -6.60 28.80
CA LEU A 308 -2.99 -7.51 28.51
C LEU A 308 -4.31 -7.07 29.15
N SER A 309 -4.29 -6.51 30.36
CA SER A 309 -5.54 -6.31 31.11
C SER A 309 -6.31 -5.05 30.70
N ARG A 310 -7.64 -5.13 30.71
CA ARG A 310 -8.55 -4.05 30.35
C ARG A 310 -9.67 -3.96 31.38
N SER A 311 -9.79 -2.83 32.05
CA SER A 311 -10.91 -2.57 32.96
C SER A 311 -12.18 -2.21 32.18
N ARG A 312 -12.86 -3.26 31.68
CA ARG A 312 -14.05 -3.19 30.80
C ARG A 312 -15.11 -4.21 31.25
N TYR A 313 -16.23 -4.23 30.52
CA TYR A 313 -17.39 -5.08 30.83
C TYR A 313 -17.64 -6.25 29.86
N TRP A 314 -17.23 -6.10 28.59
CA TRP A 314 -17.43 -7.11 27.54
C TRP A 314 -16.09 -7.53 26.92
N GLY A 315 -15.81 -8.84 26.94
CA GLY A 315 -14.55 -9.44 26.55
C GLY A 315 -14.25 -10.68 27.39
N ILE A 316 -13.17 -11.39 27.08
CA ILE A 316 -12.77 -12.61 27.80
C ILE A 316 -12.24 -12.23 29.20
N PRO A 317 -12.79 -12.78 30.29
CA PRO A 317 -12.27 -12.51 31.63
C PRO A 317 -10.86 -13.07 31.85
N LEU A 318 -10.01 -12.32 32.56
CA LEU A 318 -8.74 -12.87 33.05
C LEU A 318 -9.03 -14.03 34.02
N PRO A 319 -8.50 -15.25 33.77
CA PRO A 319 -8.83 -16.43 34.58
C PRO A 319 -7.93 -16.54 35.82
N ILE A 320 -7.77 -15.43 36.54
CA ILE A 320 -6.90 -15.33 37.72
C ILE A 320 -7.76 -15.04 38.94
N TRP A 321 -7.67 -15.90 39.96
CA TRP A 321 -8.28 -15.69 41.28
C TRP A 321 -7.20 -15.34 42.29
N ARG A 322 -7.49 -14.41 43.20
CA ARG A 322 -6.56 -13.94 44.24
C ARG A 322 -7.24 -13.70 45.57
N THR A 323 -6.47 -13.90 46.64
CA THR A 323 -6.87 -13.46 47.98
C THR A 323 -6.95 -11.93 48.05
N GLU A 324 -7.74 -11.40 48.99
CA GLU A 324 -7.89 -9.96 49.21
C GLU A 324 -6.55 -9.25 49.51
N ASP A 325 -5.63 -9.94 50.19
CA ASP A 325 -4.27 -9.46 50.48
C ASP A 325 -3.30 -9.58 49.29
N LYS A 326 -3.74 -10.14 48.15
CA LYS A 326 -2.98 -10.35 46.91
C LYS A 326 -1.75 -11.27 47.06
N LEU A 327 -1.62 -12.00 48.19
CA LEU A 327 -0.46 -12.86 48.48
C LEU A 327 -0.54 -14.26 47.84
N GLU A 328 -1.76 -14.75 47.61
CA GLU A 328 -2.00 -16.05 46.97
C GLU A 328 -2.80 -15.84 45.69
N GLU A 329 -2.41 -16.54 44.63
CA GLU A 329 -3.03 -16.46 43.30
C GLU A 329 -3.15 -17.84 42.65
N MET A 330 -4.17 -17.99 41.81
CA MET A 330 -4.47 -19.22 41.06
C MET A 330 -4.89 -18.83 39.65
N ILE A 331 -4.34 -19.51 38.65
CA ILE A 331 -4.70 -19.34 37.24
C ILE A 331 -5.43 -20.60 36.79
N VAL A 332 -6.63 -20.43 36.27
CA VAL A 332 -7.50 -21.54 35.84
C VAL A 332 -7.44 -21.70 34.32
N GLY A 333 -7.04 -22.87 33.84
CA GLY A 333 -6.78 -23.15 32.44
C GLY A 333 -7.94 -23.83 31.68
N SER A 334 -8.94 -24.35 32.38
CA SER A 334 -10.09 -25.03 31.74
C SER A 334 -11.37 -24.94 32.58
N VAL A 335 -12.51 -25.21 31.95
CA VAL A 335 -13.80 -25.33 32.66
C VAL A 335 -13.79 -26.52 33.62
N GLU A 336 -13.13 -27.63 33.27
CA GLU A 336 -12.96 -28.79 34.15
C GLU A 336 -12.21 -28.42 35.43
N GLU A 337 -11.09 -27.70 35.31
CA GLU A 337 -10.32 -27.19 36.44
C GLU A 337 -11.15 -26.23 37.29
N LEU A 338 -11.86 -25.29 36.64
CA LEU A 338 -12.74 -24.35 37.33
C LEU A 338 -13.82 -25.05 38.15
N THR A 339 -14.48 -26.05 37.56
CA THR A 339 -15.49 -26.87 38.23
C THR A 339 -14.89 -27.59 39.44
N ALA A 340 -13.70 -28.19 39.32
CA ALA A 340 -13.04 -28.87 40.44
C ALA A 340 -12.69 -27.91 41.60
N GLU A 341 -12.22 -26.70 41.30
CA GLU A 341 -11.90 -25.69 42.32
C GLU A 341 -13.16 -25.12 42.99
N ILE A 342 -14.28 -24.99 42.26
CA ILE A 342 -15.58 -24.61 42.82
C ILE A 342 -16.06 -25.63 43.86
N GLU A 343 -15.94 -26.93 43.58
CA GLU A 343 -16.34 -27.99 44.53
C GLU A 343 -15.47 -27.99 45.80
N LYS A 344 -14.18 -27.68 45.68
CA LYS A 344 -13.29 -27.46 46.84
C LYS A 344 -13.73 -26.25 47.65
N ALA A 345 -14.09 -25.16 46.99
CA ALA A 345 -14.58 -23.93 47.63
C ALA A 345 -15.92 -24.14 48.36
N ILE A 346 -16.82 -24.96 47.81
CA ILE A 346 -18.06 -25.40 48.47
C ILE A 346 -17.75 -26.22 49.72
N THR A 347 -16.83 -27.19 49.60
CA THR A 347 -16.41 -28.03 50.74
C THR A 347 -15.79 -27.19 51.86
N ALA A 348 -15.03 -26.14 51.51
CA ALA A 348 -14.45 -25.19 52.45
C ALA A 348 -15.46 -24.17 53.01
N GLY A 349 -16.68 -24.10 52.45
CA GLY A 349 -17.74 -23.21 52.90
C GLY A 349 -17.60 -21.75 52.45
N VAL A 350 -16.74 -21.46 51.46
CA VAL A 350 -16.56 -20.10 50.90
C VAL A 350 -17.41 -19.86 49.64
N MET A 351 -17.96 -20.93 49.04
CA MET A 351 -18.89 -20.89 47.92
C MET A 351 -20.15 -21.69 48.24
N SER A 352 -21.31 -21.23 47.80
CA SER A 352 -22.60 -21.85 48.16
C SER A 352 -23.06 -22.93 47.17
N GLU A 353 -22.84 -22.71 45.88
CA GLU A 353 -23.29 -23.61 44.81
C GLU A 353 -22.39 -23.50 43.58
N ASN A 354 -22.46 -24.50 42.71
CA ASN A 354 -21.75 -24.51 41.45
C ASN A 354 -22.65 -23.92 40.33
N PRO A 355 -22.28 -22.79 39.71
CA PRO A 355 -23.08 -22.15 38.67
C PRO A 355 -23.16 -22.96 37.37
N PHE A 356 -22.24 -23.91 37.16
CA PHE A 356 -22.18 -24.76 35.95
C PHE A 356 -22.78 -26.15 36.22
N LYS A 357 -23.79 -26.22 37.09
CA LYS A 357 -24.42 -27.47 37.47
C LYS A 357 -24.94 -28.24 36.24
N GLY A 358 -24.50 -29.48 36.11
CA GLY A 358 -24.86 -30.35 34.99
C GLY A 358 -23.83 -30.34 33.86
N PHE A 359 -22.81 -29.47 33.91
CA PHE A 359 -21.65 -29.58 33.03
C PHE A 359 -20.90 -30.90 33.30
N GLU A 360 -20.62 -31.63 32.24
CA GLU A 360 -19.88 -32.89 32.26
C GLU A 360 -18.50 -32.69 31.59
N PRO A 361 -17.39 -32.71 32.36
CA PRO A 361 -16.06 -32.65 31.78
C PRO A 361 -15.81 -33.75 30.73
N GLY A 362 -15.18 -33.37 29.61
CA GLY A 362 -14.92 -34.27 28.49
C GLY A 362 -16.10 -34.48 27.52
N ASN A 363 -17.28 -33.95 27.82
CA ASN A 363 -18.41 -33.93 26.90
C ASN A 363 -18.38 -32.65 26.05
N MET A 364 -18.07 -32.78 24.75
CA MET A 364 -17.91 -31.65 23.83
C MET A 364 -19.18 -31.29 23.05
N SER A 365 -20.36 -31.77 23.49
CA SER A 365 -21.62 -31.41 22.84
C SER A 365 -22.00 -29.95 23.11
N ASN A 366 -22.68 -29.33 22.14
CA ASN A 366 -23.18 -27.96 22.30
C ASN A 366 -24.11 -27.84 23.53
N GLU A 367 -24.96 -28.85 23.76
CA GLU A 367 -25.88 -28.86 24.91
C GLU A 367 -25.13 -28.84 26.25
N ASN A 368 -23.94 -29.45 26.34
CA ASN A 368 -23.13 -29.42 27.55
C ASN A 368 -22.49 -28.04 27.77
N TYR A 369 -21.96 -27.42 26.71
CA TYR A 369 -21.32 -26.10 26.80
C TYR A 369 -22.33 -24.93 26.90
N ASP A 370 -23.57 -25.11 26.44
CA ASP A 370 -24.67 -24.16 26.67
C ASP A 370 -25.01 -23.96 28.16
N LEU A 371 -24.56 -24.88 29.03
CA LEU A 371 -24.69 -24.78 30.50
C LEU A 371 -23.62 -23.88 31.14
N VAL A 372 -22.62 -23.44 30.37
CA VAL A 372 -21.46 -22.71 30.88
C VAL A 372 -21.42 -21.32 30.27
N ASP A 373 -21.45 -20.30 31.13
CA ASP A 373 -21.20 -18.91 30.74
C ASP A 373 -19.95 -18.38 31.45
N LEU A 374 -18.90 -18.14 30.68
CA LEU A 374 -17.62 -17.63 31.18
C LEU A 374 -17.54 -16.10 31.15
N HIS A 375 -18.62 -15.37 30.85
CA HIS A 375 -18.58 -13.91 30.85
C HIS A 375 -18.54 -13.33 32.26
N LYS A 376 -17.99 -12.12 32.35
CA LYS A 376 -17.69 -11.37 33.58
C LYS A 376 -18.82 -11.40 34.62
N ASN A 377 -20.07 -11.17 34.21
CA ASN A 377 -21.24 -11.11 35.09
C ASN A 377 -21.59 -12.44 35.78
N VAL A 378 -21.07 -13.55 35.26
CA VAL A 378 -21.20 -14.88 35.84
C VAL A 378 -19.96 -15.22 36.65
N VAL A 379 -18.77 -15.17 36.03
CA VAL A 379 -17.54 -15.63 36.67
C VAL A 379 -17.05 -14.76 37.83
N ASP A 380 -17.40 -13.47 37.87
CA ASP A 380 -17.06 -12.60 39.01
C ASP A 380 -17.74 -13.01 40.32
N LYS A 381 -18.81 -13.83 40.25
CA LYS A 381 -19.53 -14.34 41.43
C LYS A 381 -18.91 -15.63 41.98
N ILE A 382 -17.94 -16.21 41.28
CA ILE A 382 -17.30 -17.46 41.66
C ILE A 382 -16.17 -17.15 42.64
N ILE A 383 -16.31 -17.64 43.87
CA ILE A 383 -15.30 -17.54 44.92
C ILE A 383 -14.58 -18.88 45.02
N LEU A 384 -13.25 -18.87 44.91
CA LEU A 384 -12.42 -20.06 45.09
C LEU A 384 -11.78 -20.08 46.48
N VAL A 385 -11.16 -21.19 46.85
CA VAL A 385 -10.42 -21.33 48.10
C VAL A 385 -8.92 -21.47 47.83
N SER A 386 -8.12 -20.65 48.49
CA SER A 386 -6.65 -20.70 48.40
C SER A 386 -6.07 -21.91 49.13
N PRO A 387 -4.80 -22.29 48.86
CA PRO A 387 -4.10 -23.31 49.63
C PRO A 387 -4.09 -23.07 51.15
N SER A 388 -4.11 -21.80 51.59
CA SER A 388 -4.20 -21.45 53.02
C SER A 388 -5.63 -21.46 53.59
N GLY A 389 -6.64 -21.75 52.78
CA GLY A 389 -8.06 -21.80 53.18
C GLY A 389 -8.78 -20.44 53.13
N LYS A 390 -8.13 -19.37 52.66
CA LYS A 390 -8.75 -18.05 52.46
C LYS A 390 -9.59 -17.99 51.17
N PRO A 391 -10.67 -17.19 51.13
CA PRO A 391 -11.44 -16.96 49.91
C PRO A 391 -10.62 -16.19 48.86
N MET A 392 -10.83 -16.52 47.59
CA MET A 392 -10.21 -15.87 46.44
C MET A 392 -11.27 -15.36 45.48
N ASN A 393 -11.13 -14.11 45.03
CA ASN A 393 -12.00 -13.50 44.03
C ASN A 393 -11.25 -13.39 42.70
N ARG A 394 -11.98 -13.45 41.59
CA ARG A 394 -11.40 -13.22 40.26
C ARG A 394 -10.88 -11.79 40.15
N GLU A 395 -9.72 -11.61 39.51
CA GLU A 395 -9.24 -10.30 39.05
C GLU A 395 -10.29 -9.65 38.16
N ALA A 396 -10.71 -8.42 38.43
CA ALA A 396 -11.88 -7.84 37.76
C ALA A 396 -11.66 -7.56 36.27
N ASP A 397 -10.41 -7.42 35.83
CA ASP A 397 -10.06 -7.07 34.46
C ASP A 397 -10.42 -8.16 33.43
N LEU A 398 -10.55 -7.71 32.17
CA LEU A 398 -10.71 -8.54 30.98
C LEU A 398 -9.42 -8.55 30.15
N ILE A 399 -9.34 -9.47 29.22
CA ILE A 399 -8.25 -9.61 28.25
C ILE A 399 -8.39 -8.57 27.12
N ASP A 400 -7.26 -8.11 26.59
CA ASP A 400 -7.16 -7.29 25.39
C ASP A 400 -7.70 -8.03 24.15
N VAL A 401 -8.57 -7.39 23.36
CA VAL A 401 -9.19 -8.01 22.18
C VAL A 401 -8.19 -8.47 21.11
N TRP A 402 -6.97 -7.91 21.13
CA TRP A 402 -5.90 -8.37 20.24
C TRP A 402 -5.34 -9.74 20.64
N PHE A 403 -5.50 -10.15 21.90
CA PHE A 403 -5.22 -11.52 22.34
C PHE A 403 -6.26 -12.48 21.78
N ASP A 404 -7.54 -12.15 21.85
CA ASP A 404 -8.62 -12.97 21.29
C ASP A 404 -8.39 -13.26 19.80
N SER A 405 -8.14 -12.19 19.02
CA SER A 405 -7.87 -12.30 17.59
C SER A 405 -6.50 -12.95 17.29
N GLY A 406 -5.47 -12.70 18.10
CA GLY A 406 -4.18 -13.37 17.99
C GLY A 406 -4.25 -14.87 18.33
N ALA A 407 -5.23 -15.27 19.13
CA ALA A 407 -5.45 -16.65 19.54
C ALA A 407 -6.27 -17.48 18.56
N MET A 408 -6.87 -16.83 17.57
CA MET A 408 -7.70 -17.45 16.53
C MET A 408 -7.10 -18.73 15.90
N PRO A 409 -5.79 -18.84 15.59
CA PRO A 409 -5.25 -20.03 14.92
C PRO A 409 -5.48 -21.34 15.66
N TYR A 410 -5.54 -21.32 16.98
CA TYR A 410 -5.70 -22.50 17.83
C TYR A 410 -7.04 -22.50 18.57
N ALA A 411 -7.54 -21.33 18.99
CA ALA A 411 -8.83 -21.22 19.69
C ALA A 411 -10.01 -21.69 18.83
N GLN A 412 -9.97 -21.47 17.50
CA GLN A 412 -11.05 -21.92 16.59
C GLN A 412 -11.21 -23.45 16.55
N TRP A 413 -10.16 -24.18 16.90
CA TRP A 413 -10.12 -25.64 16.91
C TRP A 413 -10.39 -26.23 18.29
N HIS A 414 -10.67 -25.38 19.28
CA HIS A 414 -10.76 -25.75 20.68
C HIS A 414 -9.47 -26.43 21.21
N TYR A 415 -8.32 -26.10 20.63
CA TYR A 415 -7.02 -26.57 21.10
C TYR A 415 -6.76 -26.05 22.53
N PRO A 416 -6.20 -26.87 23.44
CA PRO A 416 -5.69 -28.23 23.23
C PRO A 416 -6.70 -29.35 23.53
N PHE A 417 -7.97 -29.04 23.74
CA PHE A 417 -9.00 -29.98 24.21
C PHE A 417 -9.53 -30.86 23.08
N GLU A 418 -9.71 -30.29 21.89
CA GLU A 418 -10.11 -31.01 20.67
C GLU A 418 -9.17 -30.65 19.51
N ASN A 419 -9.19 -31.47 18.46
CA ASN A 419 -8.50 -31.24 17.18
C ASN A 419 -7.00 -30.91 17.34
N LYS A 420 -6.35 -31.50 18.35
CA LYS A 420 -4.98 -31.18 18.74
C LYS A 420 -4.00 -31.46 17.60
N GLU A 421 -4.24 -32.54 16.87
CA GLU A 421 -3.50 -32.93 15.68
C GLU A 421 -3.46 -31.84 14.60
N MET A 422 -4.52 -31.03 14.46
CA MET A 422 -4.55 -29.95 13.47
C MET A 422 -3.42 -28.93 13.72
N ILE A 423 -3.09 -28.69 14.99
CA ILE A 423 -2.03 -27.75 15.40
C ILE A 423 -0.69 -28.47 15.52
N ASP A 424 -0.65 -29.62 16.19
CA ASP A 424 0.59 -30.35 16.46
C ASP A 424 1.26 -30.90 15.19
N ASN A 425 0.47 -31.35 14.20
CA ASN A 425 0.97 -31.90 12.94
C ASN A 425 1.17 -30.82 11.86
N ASN A 426 0.93 -29.55 12.19
CA ASN A 426 0.97 -28.40 11.29
C ASN A 426 -0.05 -28.43 10.13
N GLU A 427 -1.26 -28.94 10.35
CA GLU A 427 -2.31 -28.96 9.33
C GLU A 427 -3.06 -27.62 9.24
N ALA A 428 -3.23 -26.92 10.37
CA ALA A 428 -3.89 -25.61 10.45
C ALA A 428 -3.00 -24.48 10.99
N PHE A 429 -1.81 -24.79 11.51
CA PHE A 429 -0.84 -23.81 12.02
C PHE A 429 0.60 -24.28 11.79
N PRO A 430 1.50 -23.48 11.19
CA PRO A 430 1.30 -22.10 10.74
C PRO A 430 0.52 -22.00 9.43
N ALA A 431 -0.26 -20.93 9.29
CA ALA A 431 -1.05 -20.67 8.09
C ALA A 431 -0.16 -20.43 6.85
N ASP A 432 -0.56 -20.93 5.68
CA ASP A 432 0.21 -20.70 4.45
C ASP A 432 0.15 -19.25 3.98
N PHE A 433 -0.98 -18.56 4.16
CA PHE A 433 -1.19 -17.21 3.64
C PHE A 433 -2.18 -16.40 4.48
N ILE A 434 -1.88 -15.12 4.68
CA ILE A 434 -2.82 -14.09 5.18
C ILE A 434 -2.68 -12.79 4.39
N ALA A 435 -3.75 -12.00 4.31
CA ALA A 435 -3.72 -10.68 3.67
C ALA A 435 -4.62 -9.67 4.38
N GLU A 436 -4.03 -8.62 4.96
CA GLU A 436 -4.75 -7.56 5.68
C GLU A 436 -4.07 -6.21 5.46
N GLY A 437 -4.72 -5.12 5.90
CA GLY A 437 -4.19 -3.76 5.81
C GLY A 437 -2.86 -3.56 6.54
N VAL A 438 -2.04 -2.64 6.04
CA VAL A 438 -0.72 -2.29 6.62
C VAL A 438 -0.77 -1.85 8.10
N ASP A 439 -1.92 -1.38 8.57
CA ASP A 439 -2.19 -1.08 9.98
C ASP A 439 -2.12 -2.30 10.90
N GLN A 440 -2.35 -3.51 10.37
CA GLN A 440 -2.25 -4.76 11.14
C GLN A 440 -0.81 -5.10 11.59
N THR A 441 0.21 -4.40 11.06
CA THR A 441 1.58 -4.44 11.60
C THR A 441 1.70 -3.99 13.07
N ARG A 442 0.64 -3.40 13.63
CA ARG A 442 0.52 -3.02 15.04
C ARG A 442 -0.70 -3.65 15.72
N GLY A 443 -1.39 -4.57 15.04
CA GLY A 443 -2.59 -5.25 15.51
C GLY A 443 -2.46 -6.74 15.28
N TRP A 444 -3.26 -7.30 14.38
CA TRP A 444 -3.42 -8.74 14.23
C TRP A 444 -2.13 -9.48 13.80
N PHE A 445 -1.35 -8.93 12.86
CA PHE A 445 -0.06 -9.55 12.48
C PHE A 445 0.86 -9.68 13.69
N TYR A 446 0.93 -8.62 14.51
CA TYR A 446 1.74 -8.65 15.72
C TYR A 446 1.26 -9.71 16.70
N THR A 447 -0.02 -9.74 17.05
CA THR A 447 -0.49 -10.63 18.12
C THR A 447 -0.53 -12.10 17.70
N LEU A 448 -0.85 -12.40 16.44
CA LEU A 448 -0.66 -13.73 15.88
C LEU A 448 0.78 -14.21 16.06
N HIS A 449 1.75 -13.40 15.62
CA HIS A 449 3.16 -13.76 15.65
C HIS A 449 3.73 -13.80 17.07
N ALA A 450 3.29 -12.90 17.95
CA ALA A 450 3.69 -12.86 19.34
C ALA A 450 3.26 -14.12 20.08
N ILE A 451 1.99 -14.52 19.94
CA ILE A 451 1.50 -15.72 20.63
C ILE A 451 2.05 -16.99 19.99
N GLY A 452 2.13 -17.04 18.66
CA GLY A 452 2.79 -18.13 17.93
C GLY A 452 4.23 -18.37 18.41
N THR A 453 4.98 -17.29 18.64
CA THR A 453 6.34 -17.36 19.17
C THR A 453 6.35 -17.78 20.64
N LEU A 454 5.54 -17.15 21.50
CA LEU A 454 5.52 -17.40 22.94
C LEU A 454 5.12 -18.83 23.30
N VAL A 455 4.11 -19.38 22.61
CA VAL A 455 3.51 -20.67 22.97
C VAL A 455 4.12 -21.82 22.19
N PHE A 456 4.50 -21.60 20.93
CA PHE A 456 4.90 -22.68 20.02
C PHE A 456 6.32 -22.55 19.44
N ASP A 457 7.02 -21.44 19.70
CA ASP A 457 8.30 -21.09 19.07
C ASP A 457 8.28 -21.20 17.53
N LYS A 458 7.17 -20.76 16.92
CA LYS A 458 6.93 -20.82 15.47
C LYS A 458 6.40 -19.50 14.94
N VAL A 459 6.63 -19.26 13.64
CA VAL A 459 5.88 -18.23 12.89
C VAL A 459 4.39 -18.55 12.95
N ALA A 460 3.52 -17.54 12.90
CA ALA A 460 2.07 -17.78 12.81
C ALA A 460 1.58 -18.00 11.38
N TYR A 461 2.35 -17.52 10.41
CA TYR A 461 2.01 -17.52 8.98
C TYR A 461 3.30 -17.57 8.14
N LYS A 462 3.22 -18.21 6.96
CA LYS A 462 4.36 -18.37 6.04
C LYS A 462 4.45 -17.23 5.03
N ASN A 463 3.31 -16.75 4.52
CA ASN A 463 3.23 -15.67 3.54
C ASN A 463 2.25 -14.57 3.99
N VAL A 464 2.64 -13.31 3.84
CA VAL A 464 1.81 -12.15 4.20
C VAL A 464 1.75 -11.15 3.05
N VAL A 465 0.54 -10.78 2.63
CA VAL A 465 0.31 -9.60 1.81
C VAL A 465 -0.24 -8.48 2.69
N SER A 466 0.56 -7.44 2.91
CA SER A 466 0.18 -6.25 3.66
C SER A 466 -0.40 -5.20 2.71
N ASN A 467 -1.73 -5.13 2.63
CA ASN A 467 -2.45 -4.30 1.70
C ASN A 467 -2.27 -2.79 1.97
N GLY A 468 -2.24 -2.01 0.88
CA GLY A 468 -2.34 -0.57 0.91
C GLY A 468 -3.77 -0.10 1.23
N LEU A 469 -3.95 1.22 1.33
CA LEU A 469 -5.27 1.81 1.57
C LEU A 469 -5.99 2.09 0.25
N VAL A 470 -7.31 1.85 0.25
CA VAL A 470 -8.19 2.36 -0.80
C VAL A 470 -8.49 3.84 -0.51
N LEU A 471 -8.07 4.70 -1.44
CA LEU A 471 -8.22 6.14 -1.39
C LEU A 471 -9.23 6.58 -2.45
N ASP A 472 -9.78 7.79 -2.31
CA ASP A 472 -10.56 8.37 -3.40
C ASP A 472 -9.68 8.64 -4.64
N LYS A 473 -10.32 9.01 -5.76
CA LYS A 473 -9.62 9.30 -7.03
C LYS A 473 -8.54 10.39 -6.92
N ASN A 474 -8.61 11.26 -5.92
CA ASN A 474 -7.65 12.33 -5.66
C ASN A 474 -6.54 11.92 -4.67
N GLY A 475 -6.59 10.70 -4.11
CA GLY A 475 -5.66 10.20 -3.13
C GLY A 475 -5.96 10.62 -1.69
N GLN A 476 -7.19 11.06 -1.38
CA GLN A 476 -7.60 11.36 -0.01
C GLN A 476 -8.22 10.13 0.65
N LYS A 477 -8.07 10.01 1.97
CA LYS A 477 -8.72 8.95 2.75
C LYS A 477 -10.24 9.10 2.62
N MET A 478 -10.93 8.03 2.24
CA MET A 478 -12.39 8.04 2.14
C MET A 478 -13.00 8.24 3.52
N SER A 479 -13.98 9.14 3.63
CA SER A 479 -14.76 9.32 4.86
C SER A 479 -16.19 9.74 4.54
N LYS A 480 -17.13 9.28 5.37
CA LYS A 480 -18.54 9.72 5.28
C LYS A 480 -18.67 11.24 5.48
N ARG A 481 -17.82 11.83 6.33
CA ARG A 481 -17.81 13.27 6.63
C ARG A 481 -17.43 14.13 5.42
N LEU A 482 -16.48 13.68 4.60
CA LEU A 482 -16.02 14.40 3.40
C LEU A 482 -16.91 14.13 2.18
N GLY A 483 -17.83 13.17 2.25
CA GLY A 483 -18.71 12.81 1.13
C GLY A 483 -17.96 12.20 -0.07
N ASN A 484 -16.70 11.78 0.11
CA ASN A 484 -15.83 11.22 -0.93
C ASN A 484 -15.78 9.68 -0.90
N ALA A 485 -16.57 9.04 -0.03
CA ALA A 485 -16.64 7.59 0.05
C ALA A 485 -17.41 7.03 -1.15
N VAL A 486 -16.84 5.99 -1.79
CA VAL A 486 -17.51 5.22 -2.83
C VAL A 486 -18.26 4.07 -2.15
N ASP A 487 -19.55 3.94 -2.45
CA ASP A 487 -20.35 2.81 -1.96
C ASP A 487 -20.04 1.55 -2.80
N PRO A 488 -19.53 0.47 -2.16
CA PRO A 488 -19.25 -0.77 -2.87
C PRO A 488 -20.51 -1.39 -3.49
N PHE A 489 -21.67 -1.30 -2.83
CA PHE A 489 -22.88 -1.96 -3.33
C PHE A 489 -23.43 -1.30 -4.59
N THR A 490 -23.41 0.04 -4.65
CA THR A 490 -23.74 0.77 -5.88
C THR A 490 -22.79 0.39 -7.02
N THR A 491 -21.49 0.33 -6.74
CA THR A 491 -20.48 -0.05 -7.74
C THR A 491 -20.70 -1.47 -8.30
N LEU A 492 -20.95 -2.43 -7.41
CA LEU A 492 -21.19 -3.83 -7.78
C LEU A 492 -22.48 -4.00 -8.60
N ALA A 493 -23.53 -3.24 -8.27
CA ALA A 493 -24.79 -3.29 -9.02
C ALA A 493 -24.65 -2.77 -10.45
N GLU A 494 -23.83 -1.74 -10.68
CA GLU A 494 -23.66 -1.11 -12.00
C GLU A 494 -22.66 -1.83 -12.90
N TYR A 495 -21.52 -2.25 -12.35
CA TYR A 495 -20.40 -2.81 -13.12
C TYR A 495 -20.22 -4.32 -12.96
N GLY A 496 -20.83 -4.92 -11.94
CA GLY A 496 -20.65 -6.32 -11.58
C GLY A 496 -19.36 -6.56 -10.77
N PRO A 497 -19.30 -7.67 -10.02
CA PRO A 497 -18.17 -7.99 -9.15
C PRO A 497 -16.86 -8.20 -9.89
N ASP A 498 -16.88 -8.80 -11.07
CA ASP A 498 -15.65 -9.16 -11.78
C ASP A 498 -14.91 -7.96 -12.35
N ALA A 499 -15.62 -6.98 -12.90
CA ALA A 499 -15.01 -5.74 -13.37
C ALA A 499 -14.35 -4.98 -12.21
N THR A 500 -15.01 -4.92 -11.05
CA THR A 500 -14.47 -4.28 -9.85
C THR A 500 -13.26 -5.03 -9.31
N ARG A 501 -13.34 -6.36 -9.16
CA ARG A 501 -12.20 -7.19 -8.69
C ARG A 501 -11.00 -7.07 -9.62
N TRP A 502 -11.22 -7.18 -10.92
CA TRP A 502 -10.17 -7.05 -11.92
C TRP A 502 -9.53 -5.66 -11.90
N TYR A 503 -10.34 -4.59 -11.77
CA TYR A 503 -9.81 -3.23 -11.61
C TYR A 503 -8.93 -3.09 -10.37
N MET A 504 -9.39 -3.56 -9.21
CA MET A 504 -8.62 -3.45 -7.96
C MET A 504 -7.27 -4.17 -8.05
N ILE A 505 -7.23 -5.34 -8.69
CA ILE A 505 -6.00 -6.14 -8.84
C ILE A 505 -5.09 -5.61 -9.94
N ALA A 506 -5.62 -5.25 -11.12
CA ALA A 506 -4.80 -4.87 -12.27
C ALA A 506 -4.28 -3.42 -12.21
N ASN A 507 -4.97 -2.52 -11.47
CA ASN A 507 -4.63 -1.10 -11.45
C ASN A 507 -3.40 -0.77 -10.57
N ALA A 508 -3.30 -1.38 -9.40
CA ALA A 508 -2.19 -1.20 -8.46
C ALA A 508 -1.83 -2.54 -7.80
N ASN A 509 -0.58 -2.71 -7.36
CA ASN A 509 -0.24 -3.87 -6.56
C ASN A 509 -1.03 -3.84 -5.24
N PRO A 510 -1.37 -5.00 -4.64
CA PRO A 510 -2.19 -5.04 -3.43
C PRO A 510 -1.64 -4.21 -2.25
N TRP A 511 -0.31 -4.10 -2.15
CA TRP A 511 0.37 -3.33 -1.10
C TRP A 511 0.53 -1.84 -1.38
N ASP A 512 0.24 -1.39 -2.60
CA ASP A 512 0.25 0.02 -2.96
C ASP A 512 -1.12 0.64 -2.65
N ASN A 513 -1.14 1.95 -2.37
CA ASN A 513 -2.43 2.65 -2.20
C ASN A 513 -3.17 2.70 -3.54
N LEU A 514 -4.40 2.20 -3.56
CA LEU A 514 -5.28 2.26 -4.73
C LEU A 514 -6.06 3.58 -4.71
N LYS A 515 -5.84 4.45 -5.70
CA LYS A 515 -6.73 5.58 -5.97
C LYS A 515 -7.94 5.07 -6.75
N PHE A 516 -9.04 4.85 -6.04
CA PHE A 516 -10.22 4.23 -6.62
C PHE A 516 -10.99 5.22 -7.49
N ASP A 517 -11.11 4.89 -8.79
CA ASP A 517 -11.87 5.64 -9.77
C ASP A 517 -12.87 4.74 -10.49
N ILE A 518 -14.14 5.16 -10.48
CA ILE A 518 -15.24 4.41 -11.09
C ILE A 518 -15.08 4.33 -12.62
N GLU A 519 -14.47 5.35 -13.24
CA GLU A 519 -14.21 5.34 -14.68
C GLU A 519 -13.21 4.24 -15.06
N GLY A 520 -12.27 3.92 -14.16
CA GLY A 520 -11.34 2.81 -14.34
C GLY A 520 -12.04 1.44 -14.35
N VAL A 521 -13.08 1.26 -13.52
CA VAL A 521 -13.91 0.04 -13.52
C VAL A 521 -14.67 -0.07 -14.85
N ALA A 522 -15.26 1.04 -15.32
CA ALA A 522 -15.94 1.09 -16.62
C ALA A 522 -14.98 0.76 -17.78
N GLU A 523 -13.74 1.24 -17.71
CA GLU A 523 -12.71 0.95 -18.71
C GLU A 523 -12.34 -0.53 -18.74
N VAL A 524 -12.14 -1.17 -17.59
CA VAL A 524 -11.86 -2.62 -17.49
C VAL A 524 -13.00 -3.44 -18.10
N ARG A 525 -14.26 -3.10 -17.77
CA ARG A 525 -15.44 -3.74 -18.36
C ARG A 525 -15.45 -3.63 -19.88
N ARG A 526 -15.12 -2.46 -20.43
CA ARG A 526 -15.12 -2.22 -21.88
C ARG A 526 -13.94 -2.88 -22.60
N LYS A 527 -12.72 -2.69 -22.10
CA LYS A 527 -11.48 -3.08 -22.79
C LYS A 527 -11.13 -4.56 -22.61
N PHE A 528 -11.27 -5.11 -21.40
CA PHE A 528 -10.95 -6.51 -21.16
C PHE A 528 -12.16 -7.41 -21.38
N PHE A 529 -13.19 -7.29 -20.53
CA PHE A 529 -14.37 -8.15 -20.60
C PHE A 529 -15.14 -7.99 -21.92
N GLY A 530 -15.27 -6.76 -22.43
CA GLY A 530 -15.88 -6.50 -23.73
C GLY A 530 -15.14 -7.20 -24.87
N THR A 531 -13.80 -7.15 -24.87
CA THR A 531 -12.97 -7.83 -25.89
C THR A 531 -13.07 -9.35 -25.79
N LEU A 532 -13.02 -9.90 -24.57
CA LEU A 532 -13.17 -11.34 -24.34
C LEU A 532 -14.56 -11.84 -24.77
N TYR A 533 -15.62 -11.11 -24.38
CA TYR A 533 -16.98 -11.43 -24.78
C TYR A 533 -17.16 -11.37 -26.30
N ASN A 534 -16.60 -10.36 -26.97
CA ASN A 534 -16.66 -10.25 -28.43
C ASN A 534 -15.90 -11.40 -29.12
N THR A 535 -14.77 -11.82 -28.56
CA THR A 535 -13.97 -12.95 -29.08
C THR A 535 -14.72 -14.26 -28.93
N TYR A 536 -15.34 -14.50 -27.77
CA TYR A 536 -16.24 -15.64 -27.56
C TYR A 536 -17.47 -15.58 -28.48
N SER A 537 -18.12 -14.42 -28.62
CA SER A 537 -19.28 -14.25 -29.49
C SER A 537 -18.95 -14.55 -30.96
N PHE A 538 -17.77 -14.12 -31.42
CA PHE A 538 -17.24 -14.47 -32.74
C PHE A 538 -17.07 -15.99 -32.88
N PHE A 539 -16.42 -16.64 -31.92
CA PHE A 539 -16.26 -18.10 -31.91
C PHE A 539 -17.61 -18.81 -31.96
N ALA A 540 -18.52 -18.48 -31.05
CA ALA A 540 -19.83 -19.11 -30.92
C ALA A 540 -20.68 -18.93 -32.19
N LEU A 541 -20.65 -17.75 -32.83
CA LEU A 541 -21.39 -17.50 -34.07
C LEU A 541 -20.98 -18.48 -35.18
N TYR A 542 -19.68 -18.56 -35.47
CA TYR A 542 -19.19 -19.39 -36.57
C TYR A 542 -19.21 -20.89 -36.21
N ALA A 543 -18.87 -21.25 -34.97
CA ALA A 543 -18.99 -22.62 -34.49
C ALA A 543 -20.41 -23.17 -34.63
N ASN A 544 -21.43 -22.34 -34.35
CA ASN A 544 -22.83 -22.74 -34.55
C ASN A 544 -23.21 -22.87 -36.03
N ILE A 545 -22.67 -22.03 -36.92
CA ILE A 545 -22.91 -22.13 -38.37
C ILE A 545 -22.35 -23.46 -38.92
N ASP A 546 -21.13 -23.80 -38.51
CA ASP A 546 -20.46 -25.03 -38.96
C ASP A 546 -20.83 -26.27 -38.12
N ASN A 547 -21.65 -26.13 -37.07
CA ASN A 547 -21.98 -27.17 -36.08
C ASN A 547 -20.74 -27.81 -35.41
N PHE A 548 -19.73 -27.00 -35.13
CA PHE A 548 -18.53 -27.45 -34.41
C PHE A 548 -18.86 -27.85 -32.98
N THR A 549 -18.62 -29.12 -32.64
CA THR A 549 -18.83 -29.68 -31.30
C THR A 549 -17.56 -30.24 -30.68
N TYR A 550 -16.40 -29.99 -31.30
CA TYR A 550 -15.12 -30.58 -30.89
C TYR A 550 -15.10 -32.13 -31.00
N ALA A 551 -15.92 -32.70 -31.89
CA ALA A 551 -16.01 -34.14 -32.08
C ALA A 551 -14.85 -34.70 -32.94
N GLU A 552 -14.22 -33.85 -33.74
CA GLU A 552 -13.08 -34.18 -34.57
C GLU A 552 -11.82 -34.42 -33.73
N ALA A 553 -10.92 -35.28 -34.22
CA ALA A 553 -9.63 -35.50 -33.59
C ALA A 553 -8.81 -34.21 -33.53
N GLU A 554 -8.01 -34.07 -32.47
CA GLU A 554 -7.14 -32.92 -32.29
C GLU A 554 -6.13 -32.83 -33.44
N VAL A 555 -6.09 -31.70 -34.15
CA VAL A 555 -5.10 -31.49 -35.21
C VAL A 555 -3.71 -31.34 -34.56
N PRO A 556 -2.71 -32.18 -34.92
CA PRO A 556 -1.38 -32.11 -34.31
C PRO A 556 -0.73 -30.75 -34.50
N LEU A 557 0.02 -30.27 -33.51
CA LEU A 557 0.68 -28.95 -33.56
C LEU A 557 1.48 -28.72 -34.84
N ALA A 558 2.23 -29.73 -35.30
CA ALA A 558 3.06 -29.65 -36.51
C ALA A 558 2.26 -29.50 -37.83
N GLU A 559 0.98 -29.91 -37.81
CA GLU A 559 0.07 -29.80 -38.96
C GLU A 559 -0.75 -28.51 -38.93
N ARG A 560 -0.62 -27.70 -37.87
CA ARG A 560 -1.29 -26.42 -37.77
C ARG A 560 -0.53 -25.33 -38.52
N PRO A 561 -1.23 -24.36 -39.13
CA PRO A 561 -0.62 -23.16 -39.66
C PRO A 561 0.25 -22.44 -38.62
N GLU A 562 1.24 -21.70 -39.09
CA GLU A 562 2.19 -20.97 -38.22
C GLU A 562 1.49 -20.04 -37.22
N ILE A 563 0.39 -19.39 -37.61
CA ILE A 563 -0.36 -18.48 -36.73
C ILE A 563 -1.06 -19.20 -35.56
N ASP A 564 -1.49 -20.45 -35.76
CA ASP A 564 -2.09 -21.29 -34.71
C ASP A 564 -0.99 -21.78 -33.75
N ARG A 565 0.15 -22.22 -34.30
CA ARG A 565 1.32 -22.61 -33.50
C ARG A 565 1.82 -21.44 -32.64
N TRP A 566 1.84 -20.24 -33.21
CA TRP A 566 2.25 -19.03 -32.49
C TRP A 566 1.32 -18.74 -31.31
N ILE A 567 0.00 -18.65 -31.51
CA ILE A 567 -0.90 -18.29 -30.41
C ILE A 567 -0.92 -19.36 -29.31
N LEU A 568 -0.72 -20.64 -29.65
CA LEU A 568 -0.57 -21.72 -28.66
C LEU A 568 0.77 -21.66 -27.91
N SER A 569 1.84 -21.19 -28.55
CA SER A 569 3.11 -20.89 -27.88
C SER A 569 2.94 -19.75 -26.88
N GLU A 570 2.36 -18.62 -27.31
CA GLU A 570 2.07 -17.47 -26.44
C GLU A 570 1.16 -17.87 -25.27
N LEU A 571 0.17 -18.74 -25.51
CA LEU A 571 -0.71 -19.24 -24.46
C LEU A 571 0.05 -20.06 -23.41
N ASN A 572 1.00 -20.91 -23.81
CA ASN A 572 1.81 -21.69 -22.87
C ASN A 572 2.81 -20.81 -22.11
N THR A 573 3.38 -19.80 -22.76
CA THR A 573 4.16 -18.76 -22.09
C THR A 573 3.31 -18.04 -21.04
N LEU A 574 2.07 -17.65 -21.38
CA LEU A 574 1.13 -17.04 -20.45
C LEU A 574 0.82 -17.96 -19.25
N ILE A 575 0.56 -19.25 -19.49
CA ILE A 575 0.30 -20.22 -18.40
C ILE A 575 1.46 -20.21 -17.39
N LYS A 576 2.70 -20.31 -17.89
CA LYS A 576 3.91 -20.33 -17.05
C LYS A 576 4.08 -19.03 -16.25
N ASP A 577 3.88 -17.90 -16.91
CA ASP A 577 4.04 -16.59 -16.28
C ASP A 577 2.97 -16.37 -15.19
N VAL A 578 1.71 -16.69 -15.48
CA VAL A 578 0.60 -16.55 -14.52
C VAL A 578 0.76 -17.50 -13.34
N ASP A 579 1.15 -18.75 -13.56
CA ASP A 579 1.43 -19.72 -12.49
C ASP A 579 2.55 -19.22 -11.57
N THR A 580 3.62 -18.70 -12.17
CA THR A 580 4.74 -18.07 -11.43
C THR A 580 4.24 -16.88 -10.62
N PHE A 581 3.45 -15.99 -11.22
CA PHE A 581 2.97 -14.78 -10.53
C PHE A 581 2.02 -15.10 -9.37
N TYR A 582 1.12 -16.08 -9.50
CA TYR A 582 0.29 -16.49 -8.37
C TYR A 582 1.12 -17.17 -7.27
N THR A 583 2.10 -18.01 -7.63
CA THR A 583 3.03 -18.64 -6.68
C THR A 583 3.83 -17.59 -5.90
N GLU A 584 4.20 -16.48 -6.56
CA GLU A 584 4.92 -15.37 -5.95
C GLU A 584 4.01 -14.31 -5.28
N TYR A 585 2.69 -14.53 -5.20
CA TYR A 585 1.71 -13.58 -4.66
C TYR A 585 1.71 -12.21 -5.38
N GLU A 586 1.85 -12.22 -6.71
CA GLU A 586 1.89 -11.06 -7.62
C GLU A 586 0.64 -11.00 -8.54
N PRO A 587 -0.59 -10.92 -7.99
CA PRO A 587 -1.82 -11.06 -8.79
C PRO A 587 -2.00 -9.94 -9.83
N THR A 588 -1.40 -8.77 -9.62
CA THR A 588 -1.42 -7.65 -10.58
C THR A 588 -0.69 -7.99 -11.87
N ARG A 589 0.46 -8.68 -11.77
CA ARG A 589 1.23 -9.12 -12.95
C ARG A 589 0.45 -10.18 -13.72
N ALA A 590 -0.18 -11.12 -13.02
CA ALA A 590 -1.06 -12.12 -13.62
C ALA A 590 -2.22 -11.47 -14.38
N ALA A 591 -2.96 -10.56 -13.75
CA ALA A 591 -4.09 -9.87 -14.37
C ALA A 591 -3.69 -9.12 -15.64
N ARG A 592 -2.55 -8.42 -15.62
CA ARG A 592 -2.05 -7.66 -16.78
C ARG A 592 -1.61 -8.58 -17.91
N ALA A 593 -0.84 -9.63 -17.62
CA ALA A 593 -0.40 -10.59 -18.64
C ALA A 593 -1.60 -11.26 -19.34
N ILE A 594 -2.63 -11.64 -18.59
CA ILE A 594 -3.86 -12.21 -19.16
C ILE A 594 -4.60 -11.17 -20.03
N ALA A 595 -4.75 -9.95 -19.52
CA ALA A 595 -5.44 -8.89 -20.25
C ALA A 595 -4.72 -8.55 -21.57
N ASP A 596 -3.40 -8.50 -21.55
CA ASP A 596 -2.55 -8.23 -22.71
C ASP A 596 -2.66 -9.36 -23.74
N PHE A 597 -2.60 -10.63 -23.31
CA PHE A 597 -2.80 -11.77 -24.21
C PHE A 597 -4.17 -11.73 -24.90
N VAL A 598 -5.24 -11.50 -24.13
CA VAL A 598 -6.61 -11.46 -24.68
C VAL A 598 -6.78 -10.31 -25.67
N GLN A 599 -6.27 -9.13 -25.34
CA GLN A 599 -6.46 -7.93 -26.15
C GLN A 599 -5.54 -7.94 -27.37
N GLU A 600 -4.24 -8.11 -27.17
CA GLU A 600 -3.22 -7.89 -28.19
C GLU A 600 -2.93 -9.14 -29.03
N ASN A 601 -2.72 -10.30 -28.40
CA ASN A 601 -2.38 -11.53 -29.12
C ASN A 601 -3.62 -12.22 -29.69
N LEU A 602 -4.64 -12.44 -28.87
CA LEU A 602 -5.82 -13.22 -29.25
C LEU A 602 -6.78 -12.41 -30.12
N SER A 603 -7.30 -11.28 -29.62
CA SER A 603 -8.31 -10.49 -30.35
C SER A 603 -7.70 -9.69 -31.50
N ASN A 604 -6.75 -8.79 -31.20
CA ASN A 604 -6.22 -7.84 -32.19
C ASN A 604 -5.36 -8.50 -33.28
N TRP A 605 -4.78 -9.66 -33.01
CA TRP A 605 -3.93 -10.37 -33.98
C TRP A 605 -4.55 -11.66 -34.46
N TYR A 606 -4.60 -12.69 -33.62
CA TYR A 606 -5.00 -14.03 -34.04
C TYR A 606 -6.40 -14.05 -34.68
N VAL A 607 -7.43 -13.60 -33.94
CA VAL A 607 -8.82 -13.60 -34.43
C VAL A 607 -8.95 -12.71 -35.65
N ARG A 608 -8.38 -11.50 -35.64
CA ARG A 608 -8.48 -10.56 -36.77
C ARG A 608 -7.87 -11.11 -38.06
N LEU A 609 -6.67 -11.67 -38.00
CA LEU A 609 -5.97 -12.23 -39.16
C LEU A 609 -6.60 -13.55 -39.62
N CYS A 610 -7.10 -14.35 -38.69
CA CYS A 610 -7.70 -15.65 -39.01
C CYS A 610 -9.18 -15.58 -39.38
N ARG A 611 -9.86 -14.41 -39.33
CA ARG A 611 -11.31 -14.31 -39.61
C ARG A 611 -11.72 -15.06 -40.87
N ARG A 612 -10.96 -14.92 -41.96
CA ARG A 612 -11.25 -15.59 -43.25
C ARG A 612 -11.38 -17.11 -43.12
N ARG A 613 -10.60 -17.74 -42.24
CA ARG A 613 -10.61 -19.19 -42.00
C ARG A 613 -11.93 -19.68 -41.38
N PHE A 614 -12.62 -18.82 -40.61
CA PHE A 614 -13.87 -19.17 -39.96
C PHE A 614 -15.11 -19.05 -40.87
N TRP A 615 -15.09 -18.22 -41.92
CA TRP A 615 -16.27 -18.00 -42.77
C TRP A 615 -16.10 -18.40 -44.25
N LYS A 616 -14.87 -18.54 -44.75
CA LYS A 616 -14.60 -18.90 -46.15
C LYS A 616 -14.10 -20.34 -46.26
N GLY A 617 -14.57 -21.06 -47.28
CA GLY A 617 -14.12 -22.42 -47.58
C GLY A 617 -14.98 -23.52 -46.94
N GLU A 618 -14.69 -24.77 -47.31
CA GLU A 618 -15.35 -25.95 -46.76
C GLU A 618 -14.89 -26.24 -45.33
N TYR A 619 -15.74 -26.90 -44.55
CA TYR A 619 -15.41 -27.37 -43.21
C TYR A 619 -14.40 -28.53 -43.29
N ALA A 620 -13.11 -28.16 -43.31
CA ALA A 620 -11.97 -29.06 -43.51
C ALA A 620 -10.87 -28.80 -42.45
N GLN A 621 -9.77 -29.55 -42.53
CA GLN A 621 -8.71 -29.57 -41.51
C GLN A 621 -8.20 -28.18 -41.07
N ASP A 622 -7.99 -27.23 -41.99
CA ASP A 622 -7.55 -25.87 -41.64
C ASP A 622 -8.58 -25.12 -40.78
N LYS A 623 -9.86 -25.24 -41.13
CA LYS A 623 -10.97 -24.60 -40.42
C LYS A 623 -11.19 -25.25 -39.05
N ILE A 624 -11.11 -26.57 -38.98
CA ILE A 624 -11.17 -27.34 -37.72
C ILE A 624 -10.02 -26.94 -36.79
N ALA A 625 -8.79 -26.84 -37.32
CA ALA A 625 -7.63 -26.38 -36.54
C ALA A 625 -7.82 -24.97 -35.97
N ALA A 626 -8.41 -24.06 -36.75
CA ALA A 626 -8.72 -22.70 -36.29
C ALA A 626 -9.73 -22.69 -35.12
N TYR A 627 -10.79 -23.51 -35.20
CA TYR A 627 -11.77 -23.68 -34.11
C TYR A 627 -11.15 -24.30 -32.87
N GLN A 628 -10.42 -25.41 -33.01
CA GLN A 628 -9.75 -26.08 -31.89
C GLN A 628 -8.77 -25.12 -31.19
N THR A 629 -7.98 -24.36 -31.96
CA THR A 629 -7.03 -23.38 -31.41
C THR A 629 -7.74 -22.28 -30.62
N LEU A 630 -8.77 -21.65 -31.19
CA LEU A 630 -9.49 -20.55 -30.54
C LEU A 630 -10.24 -21.03 -29.29
N TYR A 631 -10.85 -22.22 -29.36
CA TYR A 631 -11.48 -22.88 -28.23
C TYR A 631 -10.49 -23.09 -27.08
N THR A 632 -9.32 -23.67 -27.37
CA THR A 632 -8.26 -23.93 -26.37
C THR A 632 -7.79 -22.64 -25.71
N CYS A 633 -7.64 -21.56 -26.47
CA CYS A 633 -7.29 -20.24 -25.93
C CYS A 633 -8.38 -19.71 -24.98
N LEU A 634 -9.65 -19.73 -25.40
CA LEU A 634 -10.77 -19.24 -24.58
C LEU A 634 -10.96 -20.05 -23.29
N LEU A 635 -10.88 -21.38 -23.38
CA LEU A 635 -10.99 -22.28 -22.22
C LEU A 635 -9.86 -22.03 -21.21
N THR A 636 -8.63 -21.90 -21.70
CA THR A 636 -7.45 -21.64 -20.85
C THR A 636 -7.54 -20.26 -20.20
N VAL A 637 -7.92 -19.22 -20.94
CA VAL A 637 -8.14 -17.87 -20.39
C VAL A 637 -9.20 -17.89 -19.29
N ALA A 638 -10.30 -18.64 -19.47
CA ALA A 638 -11.31 -18.79 -18.43
C ALA A 638 -10.70 -19.39 -17.14
N LYS A 639 -9.91 -20.46 -17.25
CA LYS A 639 -9.23 -21.09 -16.11
C LYS A 639 -8.24 -20.15 -15.41
N LEU A 640 -7.34 -19.50 -16.16
CA LEU A 640 -6.33 -18.58 -15.61
C LEU A 640 -6.93 -17.35 -14.91
N SER A 641 -8.06 -16.87 -15.42
CA SER A 641 -8.72 -15.64 -14.93
C SER A 641 -9.67 -15.88 -13.77
N ALA A 642 -10.12 -17.12 -13.54
CA ALA A 642 -11.14 -17.47 -12.55
C ALA A 642 -10.80 -17.03 -11.10
N PRO A 643 -9.53 -17.06 -10.62
CA PRO A 643 -9.20 -16.56 -9.28
C PRO A 643 -9.52 -15.07 -9.06
N ILE A 644 -9.47 -14.26 -10.12
CA ILE A 644 -9.72 -12.81 -10.07
C ILE A 644 -11.18 -12.49 -10.40
N ALA A 645 -11.70 -13.07 -11.50
CA ALA A 645 -13.02 -12.80 -12.05
C ALA A 645 -13.88 -14.08 -12.12
N PRO A 646 -14.40 -14.57 -10.98
CA PRO A 646 -14.99 -15.90 -10.93
C PRO A 646 -16.27 -16.07 -11.76
N PHE A 647 -17.14 -15.05 -11.86
CA PHE A 647 -18.49 -15.26 -12.40
C PHE A 647 -18.51 -15.33 -13.93
N PHE A 648 -17.88 -14.38 -14.60
CA PHE A 648 -17.80 -14.33 -16.05
C PHE A 648 -16.99 -15.51 -16.58
N MET A 649 -15.92 -15.89 -15.89
CA MET A 649 -15.06 -16.99 -16.32
C MET A 649 -15.75 -18.35 -16.15
N ASP A 650 -16.54 -18.54 -15.09
CA ASP A 650 -17.38 -19.73 -14.95
C ASP A 650 -18.45 -19.80 -16.04
N ARG A 651 -19.04 -18.65 -16.42
CA ARG A 651 -19.99 -18.58 -17.53
C ARG A 651 -19.35 -18.94 -18.87
N LEU A 652 -18.20 -18.35 -19.18
CA LEU A 652 -17.45 -18.62 -20.41
C LEU A 652 -17.04 -20.09 -20.50
N TYR A 653 -16.51 -20.64 -19.41
CA TYR A 653 -16.15 -22.05 -19.30
C TYR A 653 -17.36 -22.95 -19.57
N LYS A 654 -18.49 -22.74 -18.88
CA LYS A 654 -19.71 -23.54 -19.05
C LYS A 654 -20.27 -23.48 -20.46
N ASP A 655 -20.30 -22.29 -21.04
CA ASP A 655 -20.81 -22.10 -22.39
C ASP A 655 -19.96 -22.85 -23.44
N LEU A 656 -18.64 -22.97 -23.22
CA LEU A 656 -17.73 -23.75 -24.05
C LEU A 656 -17.88 -25.26 -23.81
N THR A 657 -17.81 -25.71 -22.54
CA THR A 657 -17.66 -27.14 -22.20
C THR A 657 -18.96 -27.91 -22.24
N LYS A 658 -20.12 -27.25 -22.05
CA LYS A 658 -21.43 -27.93 -22.05
C LYS A 658 -21.75 -28.61 -23.38
N THR A 659 -21.28 -28.05 -24.49
CA THR A 659 -21.52 -28.60 -25.83
C THR A 659 -20.43 -29.59 -26.24
N THR A 660 -19.18 -29.33 -25.86
CA THR A 660 -18.02 -30.14 -26.29
C THR A 660 -17.72 -31.34 -25.40
N ALA A 661 -18.16 -31.31 -24.14
CA ALA A 661 -17.81 -32.30 -23.12
C ALA A 661 -16.29 -32.58 -23.02
N SER A 662 -15.48 -31.57 -23.35
CA SER A 662 -14.00 -31.64 -23.34
C SER A 662 -13.40 -31.61 -21.94
N GLU A 663 -14.20 -31.25 -20.93
CA GLU A 663 -13.80 -31.21 -19.52
C GLU A 663 -14.81 -32.01 -18.69
N ALA A 664 -14.35 -32.62 -17.60
CA ALA A 664 -15.18 -33.45 -16.74
C ALA A 664 -15.95 -32.65 -15.67
N PHE A 665 -15.64 -31.36 -15.50
CA PHE A 665 -16.14 -30.55 -14.40
C PHE A 665 -17.24 -29.58 -14.86
N ASP A 666 -18.28 -29.43 -14.04
CA ASP A 666 -19.42 -28.54 -14.31
C ASP A 666 -19.10 -27.04 -14.16
N SER A 667 -18.00 -26.69 -13.49
CA SER A 667 -17.61 -25.31 -13.20
C SER A 667 -16.10 -25.14 -13.33
N VAL A 668 -15.66 -23.96 -13.74
CA VAL A 668 -14.23 -23.61 -13.81
C VAL A 668 -13.55 -23.70 -12.45
N HIS A 669 -14.30 -23.51 -11.36
CA HIS A 669 -13.78 -23.55 -9.99
C HIS A 669 -13.48 -24.96 -9.48
N LEU A 670 -13.91 -25.97 -10.22
CA LEU A 670 -13.61 -27.38 -9.95
C LEU A 670 -12.57 -27.92 -10.92
N ALA A 671 -12.21 -27.15 -11.95
CA ALA A 671 -11.28 -27.57 -12.97
C ALA A 671 -9.83 -27.40 -12.51
N ASP A 672 -8.95 -28.27 -13.00
CA ASP A 672 -7.52 -28.17 -12.75
C ASP A 672 -6.95 -26.89 -13.37
N PHE A 673 -6.00 -26.27 -12.67
CA PHE A 673 -5.26 -25.14 -13.18
C PHE A 673 -4.44 -25.56 -14.42
N PRO A 674 -4.38 -24.75 -15.50
CA PRO A 674 -3.67 -25.12 -16.71
C PRO A 674 -2.19 -25.42 -16.45
N GLN A 675 -1.67 -26.47 -17.07
CA GLN A 675 -0.26 -26.87 -16.93
C GLN A 675 0.58 -26.37 -18.11
N TYR A 676 1.78 -25.89 -17.81
CA TYR A 676 2.76 -25.49 -18.81
C TYR A 676 3.24 -26.69 -19.64
N ALA A 677 3.16 -26.57 -20.96
CA ALA A 677 3.67 -27.58 -21.90
C ALA A 677 4.81 -27.01 -22.75
N ASP A 678 6.06 -27.33 -22.40
CA ASP A 678 7.28 -26.82 -23.05
C ASP A 678 7.32 -27.11 -24.56
N ASN A 679 6.78 -28.25 -24.98
CA ASN A 679 6.75 -28.67 -26.38
C ASN A 679 5.82 -27.83 -27.28
N PHE A 680 4.97 -26.98 -26.70
CA PHE A 680 4.17 -26.00 -27.44
C PHE A 680 4.86 -24.65 -27.59
N VAL A 681 5.97 -24.41 -26.88
CA VAL A 681 6.67 -23.13 -26.87
C VAL A 681 7.72 -23.07 -27.97
N ASP A 682 7.58 -22.10 -28.87
CA ASP A 682 8.58 -21.72 -29.86
C ASP A 682 8.93 -20.24 -29.67
N LYS A 683 9.96 -19.97 -28.85
CA LYS A 683 10.45 -18.61 -28.59
C LYS A 683 10.94 -17.88 -29.83
N SER A 684 11.39 -18.60 -30.86
CA SER A 684 11.78 -17.98 -32.12
C SER A 684 10.56 -17.49 -32.89
N LEU A 685 9.45 -18.22 -32.86
CA LEU A 685 8.19 -17.82 -33.46
C LEU A 685 7.54 -16.65 -32.71
N GLU A 686 7.50 -16.71 -31.38
CA GLU A 686 7.04 -15.59 -30.54
C GLU A 686 7.82 -14.30 -30.85
N SER A 687 9.17 -14.36 -30.86
CA SER A 687 10.02 -13.20 -31.21
C SER A 687 9.67 -12.62 -32.58
N ARG A 688 9.57 -13.46 -33.61
CA ARG A 688 9.22 -13.03 -34.97
C ARG A 688 7.88 -12.30 -35.02
N MET A 689 6.86 -12.87 -34.38
CA MET A 689 5.52 -12.30 -34.34
C MET A 689 5.44 -11.02 -33.52
N GLN A 690 6.15 -10.93 -32.40
CA GLN A 690 6.28 -9.71 -31.61
C GLN A 690 6.93 -8.58 -32.42
N LYS A 691 7.93 -8.90 -33.25
CA LYS A 691 8.52 -7.91 -34.18
C LYS A 691 7.51 -7.46 -35.22
N ALA A 692 6.75 -8.38 -35.82
CA ALA A 692 5.67 -8.03 -36.75
C ALA A 692 4.65 -7.09 -36.08
N GLN A 693 4.20 -7.41 -34.88
CA GLN A 693 3.31 -6.58 -34.05
C GLN A 693 3.86 -5.17 -33.83
N THR A 694 5.11 -5.08 -33.40
CA THR A 694 5.78 -3.81 -33.10
C THR A 694 5.93 -2.96 -34.36
N ILE A 695 6.45 -3.55 -35.44
CA ILE A 695 6.63 -2.87 -36.74
C ILE A 695 5.29 -2.36 -37.26
N SER A 696 4.26 -3.19 -37.23
CA SER A 696 2.93 -2.80 -37.69
C SER A 696 2.34 -1.67 -36.85
N SER A 697 2.45 -1.73 -35.53
CA SER A 697 1.99 -0.66 -34.63
C SER A 697 2.71 0.66 -34.90
N LEU A 698 4.04 0.62 -35.10
CA LEU A 698 4.82 1.80 -35.43
C LEU A 698 4.38 2.43 -36.76
N VAL A 699 4.23 1.64 -37.82
CA VAL A 699 3.78 2.13 -39.13
C VAL A 699 2.35 2.68 -39.06
N LEU A 700 1.44 2.03 -38.34
CA LEU A 700 0.08 2.52 -38.14
C LEU A 700 0.06 3.83 -37.35
N SER A 701 0.97 4.00 -36.37
CA SER A 701 1.11 5.25 -35.63
C SER A 701 1.58 6.41 -36.52
N LEU A 702 2.53 6.15 -37.43
CA LEU A 702 3.00 7.11 -38.43
C LEU A 702 1.89 7.50 -39.41
N ARG A 703 1.15 6.51 -39.92
CA ARG A 703 -0.04 6.75 -40.75
C ARG A 703 -1.06 7.63 -40.05
N LYS A 704 -1.35 7.35 -38.77
CA LYS A 704 -2.29 8.15 -37.96
C LYS A 704 -1.81 9.58 -37.77
N LYS A 705 -0.51 9.80 -37.54
CA LYS A 705 0.10 11.13 -37.38
C LYS A 705 -0.12 12.00 -38.62
N GLU A 706 0.05 11.43 -39.82
CA GLU A 706 -0.19 12.11 -41.10
C GLU A 706 -1.62 11.93 -41.65
N MET A 707 -2.54 11.38 -40.87
CA MET A 707 -3.95 11.15 -41.26
C MET A 707 -4.12 10.27 -42.52
N ILE A 708 -3.15 9.41 -42.84
CA ILE A 708 -3.19 8.48 -43.96
C ILE A 708 -3.96 7.22 -43.54
N LYS A 709 -5.08 6.92 -44.20
CA LYS A 709 -5.88 5.71 -43.94
C LYS A 709 -5.10 4.46 -44.33
N VAL A 710 -5.24 3.36 -43.58
CA VAL A 710 -4.63 2.05 -43.93
C VAL A 710 -5.07 1.55 -45.30
N ARG A 711 -6.32 1.84 -45.70
CA ARG A 711 -6.85 1.49 -47.02
C ARG A 711 -6.12 2.17 -48.18
N GLN A 712 -5.42 3.28 -47.94
CA GLN A 712 -4.50 3.87 -48.92
C GLN A 712 -3.18 3.07 -48.90
N PRO A 713 -2.88 2.27 -49.92
CA PRO A 713 -1.61 1.56 -49.99
C PRO A 713 -0.45 2.56 -50.10
N LEU A 714 0.68 2.20 -49.49
CA LEU A 714 1.93 2.96 -49.58
C LEU A 714 3.01 2.10 -50.23
N GLN A 715 4.04 2.74 -50.76
CA GLN A 715 5.06 2.05 -51.54
C GLN A 715 5.87 1.10 -50.66
N LYS A 716 6.52 1.63 -49.61
CA LYS A 716 7.43 0.81 -48.81
C LYS A 716 7.56 1.28 -47.37
N VAL A 717 7.97 0.34 -46.53
CA VAL A 717 8.55 0.62 -45.20
C VAL A 717 9.99 0.16 -45.19
N MET A 718 10.88 0.98 -44.66
CA MET A 718 12.29 0.67 -44.47
C MET A 718 12.55 0.38 -43.00
N ILE A 719 13.29 -0.68 -42.72
CA ILE A 719 13.54 -1.15 -41.35
C ILE A 719 15.03 -1.40 -41.20
N PRO A 720 15.75 -0.57 -40.45
CA PRO A 720 17.13 -0.84 -40.07
C PRO A 720 17.20 -2.09 -39.20
N VAL A 721 18.10 -3.00 -39.54
CA VAL A 721 18.36 -4.23 -38.78
C VAL A 721 19.71 -4.14 -38.08
N LEU A 722 19.74 -4.52 -36.80
CA LEU A 722 20.91 -4.46 -35.94
C LEU A 722 21.90 -5.61 -36.23
N ASP A 723 21.36 -6.79 -36.55
CA ASP A 723 22.15 -7.99 -36.82
C ASP A 723 21.45 -8.94 -37.81
N ALA A 724 22.17 -9.99 -38.21
CA ALA A 724 21.70 -10.99 -39.15
C ALA A 724 20.51 -11.82 -38.62
N LYS A 725 20.37 -11.96 -37.30
CA LYS A 725 19.26 -12.69 -36.67
C LYS A 725 17.97 -11.89 -36.80
N GLN A 726 17.99 -10.61 -36.42
CA GLN A 726 16.86 -9.71 -36.58
C GLN A 726 16.42 -9.60 -38.04
N LYS A 727 17.39 -9.53 -38.96
CA LYS A 727 17.12 -9.55 -40.40
C LYS A 727 16.33 -10.79 -40.81
N ALA A 728 16.83 -11.98 -40.49
CA ALA A 728 16.16 -13.23 -40.83
C ALA A 728 14.77 -13.36 -40.19
N GLU A 729 14.60 -12.88 -38.95
CA GLU A 729 13.32 -12.89 -38.25
C GLU A 729 12.28 -11.99 -38.92
N ILE A 730 12.65 -10.77 -39.33
CA ILE A 730 11.75 -9.83 -40.00
C ILE A 730 11.44 -10.28 -41.44
N GLU A 731 12.44 -10.81 -42.16
CA GLU A 731 12.22 -11.38 -43.50
C GLU A 731 11.14 -12.47 -43.46
N ALA A 732 11.17 -13.34 -42.44
CA ALA A 732 10.20 -14.42 -42.28
C ALA A 732 8.75 -13.94 -42.06
N VAL A 733 8.54 -12.72 -41.54
CA VAL A 733 7.21 -12.12 -41.29
C VAL A 733 6.92 -10.92 -42.19
N SER A 734 7.73 -10.67 -43.22
CA SER A 734 7.62 -9.51 -44.10
C SER A 734 6.27 -9.45 -44.82
N GLU A 735 5.78 -10.57 -45.36
CA GLU A 735 4.46 -10.62 -46.01
C GLU A 735 3.31 -10.26 -45.04
N LEU A 736 3.43 -10.69 -43.79
CA LEU A 736 2.45 -10.38 -42.75
C LEU A 736 2.45 -8.89 -42.44
N ILE A 737 3.62 -8.29 -42.26
CA ILE A 737 3.78 -6.83 -42.06
C ILE A 737 3.17 -6.08 -43.25
N LYS A 738 3.53 -6.46 -44.48
CA LYS A 738 3.03 -5.83 -45.71
C LYS A 738 1.51 -5.83 -45.80
N ALA A 739 0.90 -6.99 -45.55
CA ALA A 739 -0.55 -7.13 -45.56
C ALA A 739 -1.21 -6.29 -44.46
N GLU A 740 -0.63 -6.30 -43.26
CA GLU A 740 -1.17 -5.64 -42.07
C GLU A 740 -1.17 -4.11 -42.19
N VAL A 741 -0.08 -3.54 -42.70
CA VAL A 741 0.10 -2.08 -42.82
C VAL A 741 -0.21 -1.56 -44.23
N ASN A 742 -0.60 -2.45 -45.14
CA ASN A 742 -0.88 -2.18 -46.55
C ASN A 742 0.25 -1.41 -47.25
N VAL A 743 1.45 -1.98 -47.24
CA VAL A 743 2.62 -1.46 -48.00
C VAL A 743 3.06 -2.49 -49.05
N LYS A 744 3.62 -2.04 -50.17
CA LYS A 744 4.05 -2.96 -51.25
C LYS A 744 5.34 -3.68 -50.95
N GLU A 745 6.25 -3.04 -50.21
CA GLU A 745 7.58 -3.54 -49.94
C GLU A 745 8.02 -3.29 -48.49
N VAL A 746 8.78 -4.24 -47.93
CA VAL A 746 9.54 -4.07 -46.69
C VAL A 746 11.01 -4.14 -47.09
N GLU A 747 11.71 -3.04 -46.96
CA GLU A 747 13.13 -2.91 -47.29
C GLU A 747 13.95 -2.96 -45.99
N LEU A 748 14.84 -3.95 -45.87
CA LEU A 748 15.70 -4.07 -44.70
C LEU A 748 17.04 -3.38 -44.96
N LEU A 749 17.37 -2.41 -44.11
CA LEU A 749 18.60 -1.62 -44.22
C LEU A 749 19.63 -2.13 -43.21
N ASP A 750 20.88 -2.30 -43.61
CA ASP A 750 21.95 -2.55 -42.65
C ASP A 750 22.24 -1.26 -41.86
N ASP A 751 22.42 -1.35 -40.53
CA ASP A 751 22.66 -0.22 -39.61
C ASP A 751 23.84 0.68 -40.04
N ALA A 752 24.79 0.14 -40.82
CA ALA A 752 25.94 0.86 -41.38
C ALA A 752 25.61 1.81 -42.55
N SER A 753 24.35 1.84 -43.03
CA SER A 753 23.95 2.63 -44.20
C SER A 753 23.98 4.15 -43.96
N GLY A 754 24.03 4.61 -42.70
CA GLY A 754 24.10 6.04 -42.34
C GLY A 754 22.85 6.84 -42.73
N VAL A 755 21.77 6.15 -43.10
CA VAL A 755 20.57 6.76 -43.66
C VAL A 755 19.75 7.47 -42.58
N LEU A 756 19.77 6.99 -41.32
CA LEU A 756 19.01 7.57 -40.21
C LEU A 756 19.93 8.20 -39.17
N VAL A 757 19.79 9.51 -38.95
CA VAL A 757 20.55 10.23 -37.92
C VAL A 757 19.88 10.01 -36.56
N LYS A 758 20.56 9.30 -35.65
CA LYS A 758 20.06 9.04 -34.30
C LYS A 758 20.28 10.27 -33.40
N GLN A 759 19.34 10.55 -32.51
CA GLN A 759 19.39 11.57 -31.48
C GLN A 759 19.13 10.91 -30.13
N ILE A 760 19.77 11.40 -29.07
CA ILE A 760 19.66 10.84 -27.73
C ILE A 760 19.19 11.91 -26.74
N LYS A 761 18.31 11.53 -25.82
CA LYS A 761 17.87 12.37 -24.70
C LYS A 761 18.00 11.59 -23.38
N PRO A 762 18.28 12.26 -22.25
CA PRO A 762 18.29 11.60 -20.95
C PRO A 762 16.88 11.27 -20.46
N ASN A 763 16.68 10.05 -19.93
CA ASN A 763 15.46 9.67 -19.24
C ASN A 763 15.55 10.07 -17.75
N PHE A 764 15.04 11.26 -17.43
CA PHE A 764 15.11 11.80 -16.07
C PHE A 764 14.40 10.94 -15.01
N LYS A 765 13.39 10.14 -15.40
CA LYS A 765 12.67 9.26 -14.45
C LYS A 765 13.53 8.09 -14.00
N ALA A 766 14.33 7.52 -14.89
CA ALA A 766 15.24 6.41 -14.58
C ALA A 766 16.52 6.91 -13.89
N LEU A 767 17.07 8.03 -14.38
CA LEU A 767 18.33 8.60 -13.87
C LEU A 767 18.18 9.19 -12.45
N GLY A 768 17.01 9.77 -12.12
CA GLY A 768 16.79 10.47 -10.85
C GLY A 768 17.03 9.60 -9.60
N PRO A 769 16.35 8.44 -9.45
CA PRO A 769 16.53 7.54 -8.31
C PRO A 769 17.95 6.99 -8.18
N ARG A 770 18.63 6.72 -9.30
CA ARG A 770 19.96 6.11 -9.32
C ARG A 770 21.07 7.10 -8.98
N PHE A 771 20.99 8.32 -9.50
CA PHE A 771 22.14 9.24 -9.52
C PHE A 771 21.91 10.55 -8.76
N GLY A 772 20.66 10.88 -8.39
CA GLY A 772 20.33 12.00 -7.49
C GLY A 772 21.05 13.31 -7.85
N LYS A 773 22.03 13.69 -7.04
CA LYS A 773 22.80 14.94 -7.20
C LYS A 773 23.70 14.97 -8.44
N ASP A 774 24.13 13.80 -8.95
CA ASP A 774 25.04 13.68 -10.09
C ASP A 774 24.30 13.65 -11.44
N MET A 775 22.96 13.57 -11.42
CA MET A 775 22.10 13.52 -12.62
C MET A 775 22.36 14.65 -13.61
N GLY A 776 22.62 15.87 -13.13
CA GLY A 776 22.87 17.02 -13.98
C GLY A 776 24.16 16.90 -14.82
N LEU A 777 25.19 16.24 -14.28
CA LEU A 777 26.44 15.98 -15.00
C LEU A 777 26.26 14.86 -16.03
N ILE A 778 25.60 13.78 -15.63
CA ILE A 778 25.30 12.63 -16.51
C ILE A 778 24.43 13.07 -17.69
N SER A 779 23.40 13.88 -17.45
CA SER A 779 22.52 14.42 -18.48
C SER A 779 23.28 15.25 -19.52
N LYS A 780 24.27 16.03 -19.08
CA LYS A 780 25.11 16.85 -19.98
C LYS A 780 26.04 15.99 -20.83
N GLU A 781 26.59 14.93 -20.27
CA GLU A 781 27.43 13.98 -21.00
C GLU A 781 26.61 13.24 -22.07
N ILE A 782 25.42 12.74 -21.72
CA ILE A 782 24.49 12.08 -22.65
C ILE A 782 24.15 12.98 -23.84
N GLN A 783 23.90 14.27 -23.60
CA GLN A 783 23.61 15.25 -24.67
C GLN A 783 24.81 15.52 -25.59
N GLY A 784 26.02 15.19 -25.16
CA GLY A 784 27.26 15.36 -25.92
C GLY A 784 27.70 14.11 -26.69
N PHE A 785 26.94 13.01 -26.64
CA PHE A 785 27.34 11.75 -27.30
C PHE A 785 27.51 11.92 -28.81
N SER A 786 28.61 11.36 -29.31
CA SER A 786 28.84 11.14 -30.74
C SER A 786 27.87 10.11 -31.32
N GLN A 787 27.68 10.09 -32.64
CA GLN A 787 26.89 9.06 -33.31
C GLN A 787 27.46 7.65 -33.05
N GLU A 788 28.78 7.50 -32.91
CA GLU A 788 29.38 6.22 -32.55
C GLU A 788 28.99 5.77 -31.14
N GLN A 789 28.94 6.68 -30.17
CA GLN A 789 28.51 6.36 -28.80
C GLN A 789 27.02 6.05 -28.71
N ILE A 790 26.18 6.78 -29.44
CA ILE A 790 24.73 6.49 -29.52
C ILE A 790 24.52 5.10 -30.13
N ALA A 791 25.22 4.79 -31.23
CA ALA A 791 25.12 3.47 -31.87
C ALA A 791 25.66 2.33 -30.98
N ALA A 792 26.75 2.57 -30.24
CA ALA A 792 27.29 1.60 -29.28
C ALA A 792 26.29 1.29 -28.15
N LEU A 793 25.70 2.32 -27.53
CA LEU A 793 24.70 2.15 -26.47
C LEU A 793 23.42 1.47 -26.98
N ASP A 794 22.98 1.80 -28.20
CA ASP A 794 21.81 1.19 -28.85
C ASP A 794 22.04 -0.29 -29.19
N LYS A 795 23.28 -0.65 -29.56
CA LYS A 795 23.65 -2.03 -29.95
C LYS A 795 24.00 -2.93 -28.76
N GLU A 796 24.80 -2.43 -27.81
CA GLU A 796 25.30 -3.20 -26.67
C GLU A 796 24.34 -3.16 -25.47
N GLY A 797 23.34 -2.27 -25.51
CA GLY A 797 22.33 -2.09 -24.46
C GLY A 797 22.86 -1.38 -23.21
N ASN A 798 24.17 -1.12 -23.15
CA ASN A 798 24.82 -0.36 -22.10
C ASN A 798 26.09 0.32 -22.64
N LEU A 799 26.53 1.37 -21.95
CA LEU A 799 27.77 2.08 -22.25
C LEU A 799 28.39 2.59 -20.95
N ASP A 800 29.64 2.25 -20.71
CA ASP A 800 30.41 2.81 -19.60
C ASP A 800 30.90 4.22 -19.95
N ILE A 801 30.57 5.18 -19.10
CA ILE A 801 31.05 6.56 -19.18
C ILE A 801 31.78 6.94 -17.90
N GLU A 802 32.81 7.78 -18.03
CA GLU A 802 33.59 8.23 -16.89
C GLU A 802 33.19 9.66 -16.49
N ILE A 803 32.66 9.82 -15.29
CA ILE A 803 32.28 11.14 -14.74
C ILE A 803 32.96 11.32 -13.38
N LEU A 804 33.75 12.40 -13.24
CA LEU A 804 34.49 12.73 -12.01
C LEU A 804 35.40 11.59 -11.49
N GLY A 805 35.99 10.79 -12.38
CA GLY A 805 36.86 9.66 -12.03
C GLY A 805 36.12 8.42 -11.54
N LYS A 806 34.79 8.36 -11.74
CA LYS A 806 33.97 7.17 -11.50
C LYS A 806 33.44 6.63 -12.82
N SER A 807 33.59 5.33 -13.04
CA SER A 807 32.94 4.62 -14.15
C SER A 807 31.47 4.41 -13.83
N ILE A 808 30.58 4.91 -14.68
CA ILE A 808 29.14 4.80 -14.58
C ILE A 808 28.65 3.99 -15.77
N ASN A 809 27.95 2.89 -15.50
CA ASN A 809 27.30 2.10 -16.53
C ASN A 809 25.90 2.69 -16.83
N LEU A 810 25.74 3.28 -18.00
CA LEU A 810 24.45 3.69 -18.54
C LEU A 810 23.80 2.52 -19.26
N THR A 811 22.50 2.32 -19.04
CA THR A 811 21.70 1.30 -19.75
C THR A 811 20.71 1.95 -20.70
N SER A 812 20.09 1.16 -21.58
CA SER A 812 19.02 1.64 -22.47
C SER A 812 17.83 2.27 -21.74
N GLU A 813 17.62 1.97 -20.47
CA GLU A 813 16.53 2.56 -19.66
C GLU A 813 16.83 4.00 -19.23
N ASP A 814 18.12 4.38 -19.19
CA ASP A 814 18.58 5.69 -18.75
C ASP A 814 18.45 6.78 -19.83
N VAL A 815 18.15 6.39 -21.08
CA VAL A 815 18.13 7.27 -22.26
C VAL A 815 16.92 7.01 -23.15
N GLU A 816 16.56 8.01 -23.95
CA GLU A 816 15.61 7.91 -25.04
C GLU A 816 16.35 8.17 -26.36
N ILE A 817 16.50 7.14 -27.19
CA ILE A 817 17.10 7.23 -28.52
C ILE A 817 15.98 7.32 -29.56
N SER A 818 16.03 8.33 -30.41
CA SER A 818 15.08 8.57 -31.51
C SER A 818 15.83 8.87 -32.80
N SER A 819 15.22 8.64 -33.96
CA SER A 819 15.82 9.05 -35.24
C SER A 819 15.19 10.35 -35.75
N GLN A 820 15.96 11.19 -36.43
CA GLN A 820 15.47 12.42 -37.05
C GLN A 820 14.68 12.11 -38.34
N ASP A 821 13.56 12.79 -38.55
CA ASP A 821 12.76 12.69 -39.79
C ASP A 821 13.57 13.20 -41.00
N ILE A 822 13.45 12.51 -42.12
CA ILE A 822 14.09 12.86 -43.40
C ILE A 822 13.00 13.32 -44.36
N GLU A 823 13.28 14.29 -45.23
CA GLU A 823 12.31 14.79 -46.20
C GLU A 823 11.75 13.64 -47.07
N GLY A 824 10.44 13.38 -46.96
CA GLY A 824 9.72 12.30 -47.65
C GLY A 824 9.47 11.03 -46.82
N TRP A 825 10.15 10.83 -45.70
CA TRP A 825 9.98 9.65 -44.83
C TRP A 825 9.64 10.04 -43.39
N LEU A 826 8.73 9.28 -42.79
CA LEU A 826 8.41 9.43 -41.37
C LEU A 826 9.09 8.34 -40.58
N VAL A 827 9.69 8.69 -39.44
CA VAL A 827 10.41 7.71 -38.62
C VAL A 827 9.76 7.53 -37.26
N ALA A 828 9.64 6.28 -36.82
CA ALA A 828 9.24 5.93 -35.46
C ALA A 828 10.11 4.82 -34.89
N ASN A 829 10.31 4.82 -33.58
CA ASN A 829 11.08 3.80 -32.86
C ASN A 829 10.29 3.31 -31.64
N SER A 830 10.38 2.00 -31.37
CA SER A 830 9.90 1.38 -30.14
C SER A 830 10.61 0.06 -29.91
N ASN A 831 10.98 -0.25 -28.66
CA ASN A 831 11.60 -1.53 -28.25
C ASN A 831 12.81 -1.94 -29.11
N GLY A 832 13.68 -1.00 -29.46
CA GLY A 832 14.87 -1.27 -30.29
C GLY A 832 14.56 -1.54 -31.77
N ILE A 833 13.34 -1.26 -32.23
CA ILE A 833 12.94 -1.35 -33.64
C ILE A 833 12.67 0.05 -34.16
N THR A 834 13.35 0.41 -35.25
CA THR A 834 13.08 1.63 -36.01
C THR A 834 12.35 1.29 -37.29
N VAL A 835 11.35 2.09 -37.67
CA VAL A 835 10.69 2.01 -38.99
C VAL A 835 10.69 3.37 -39.65
N ALA A 836 10.96 3.42 -40.94
CA ALA A 836 10.83 4.59 -41.79
C ALA A 836 9.77 4.32 -42.86
N LEU A 837 8.69 5.10 -42.87
CA LEU A 837 7.56 4.93 -43.79
C LEU A 837 7.67 5.91 -44.96
N ASP A 838 7.65 5.38 -46.19
CA ASP A 838 7.53 6.20 -47.40
C ASP A 838 6.06 6.60 -47.61
N ILE A 839 5.80 7.91 -47.55
CA ILE A 839 4.46 8.49 -47.70
C ILE A 839 4.17 9.02 -49.10
N THR A 840 5.07 8.76 -50.06
CA THR A 840 4.87 9.19 -51.45
C THR A 840 3.73 8.40 -52.10
N ILE A 841 2.65 9.09 -52.47
CA ILE A 841 1.47 8.48 -53.12
C ILE A 841 1.53 8.70 -54.63
N THR A 842 1.90 7.65 -55.37
CA THR A 842 1.85 7.62 -56.83
C THR A 842 0.40 7.56 -57.33
N ASP A 843 0.16 7.90 -58.60
CA ASP A 843 -1.18 7.83 -59.21
C ASP A 843 -1.78 6.41 -59.17
N GLU A 844 -0.95 5.38 -59.31
CA GLU A 844 -1.37 3.97 -59.21
C GLU A 844 -1.84 3.61 -57.79
N LEU A 845 -1.04 3.99 -56.77
CA LEU A 845 -1.41 3.78 -55.37
C LEU A 845 -2.68 4.54 -55.00
N ARG A 846 -2.87 5.76 -55.55
CA ARG A 846 -4.10 6.54 -55.34
C ARG A 846 -5.33 5.81 -55.91
N LYS A 847 -5.23 5.27 -57.13
CA LYS A 847 -6.32 4.50 -57.77
C LYS A 847 -6.67 3.22 -56.98
N GLU A 848 -5.67 2.51 -56.46
CA GLU A 848 -5.92 1.34 -55.59
C GLU A 848 -6.55 1.74 -54.25
N GLY A 849 -6.14 2.86 -53.66
CA GLY A 849 -6.77 3.41 -52.45
C GLY A 849 -8.26 3.68 -52.63
N VAL A 850 -8.63 4.32 -53.75
CA VAL A 850 -10.02 4.55 -54.17
C VAL A 850 -10.79 3.22 -54.30
N ALA A 851 -10.19 2.21 -54.94
CA ALA A 851 -10.82 0.89 -55.09
C ALA A 851 -11.08 0.20 -53.74
N ARG A 852 -10.12 0.28 -52.79
CA ARG A 852 -10.27 -0.30 -51.44
C ARG A 852 -11.32 0.41 -50.60
N GLU A 853 -11.42 1.73 -50.73
CA GLU A 853 -12.47 2.49 -50.06
C GLU A 853 -13.84 2.18 -50.65
N LEU A 854 -13.95 2.01 -51.97
CA LEU A 854 -15.16 1.54 -52.62
C LEU A 854 -15.59 0.15 -52.13
N VAL A 855 -14.67 -0.81 -52.00
CA VAL A 855 -14.95 -2.14 -51.40
C VAL A 855 -15.55 -1.97 -50.00
N ASN A 856 -14.96 -1.11 -49.17
CA ASN A 856 -15.48 -0.81 -47.83
C ASN A 856 -16.90 -0.23 -47.88
N ARG A 857 -17.20 0.69 -48.81
CA ARG A 857 -18.56 1.24 -48.99
C ARG A 857 -19.56 0.18 -49.43
N ILE A 858 -19.19 -0.68 -50.38
CA ILE A 858 -20.05 -1.79 -50.85
C ILE A 858 -20.34 -2.77 -49.71
N GLN A 859 -19.33 -3.13 -48.91
CA GLN A 859 -19.52 -4.06 -47.79
C GLN A 859 -20.41 -3.49 -46.68
N ASN A 860 -20.29 -2.20 -46.37
CA ASN A 860 -21.20 -1.54 -45.44
C ASN A 860 -22.63 -1.51 -46.01
N ALA A 861 -22.80 -1.18 -47.29
CA ALA A 861 -24.11 -1.20 -47.94
C ALA A 861 -24.76 -2.60 -47.93
N ARG A 862 -23.98 -3.68 -48.12
CA ARG A 862 -24.44 -5.07 -48.00
C ARG A 862 -25.01 -5.34 -46.61
N LYS A 863 -24.25 -4.96 -45.57
CA LYS A 863 -24.65 -5.14 -44.17
C LYS A 863 -25.91 -4.34 -43.82
N ASP A 864 -25.96 -3.07 -44.21
CA ASP A 864 -27.08 -2.17 -43.89
C ASP A 864 -28.36 -2.57 -44.64
N SER A 865 -28.21 -3.20 -45.81
CA SER A 865 -29.32 -3.72 -46.62
C SER A 865 -29.74 -5.14 -46.23
N GLY A 866 -29.18 -5.70 -45.14
CA GLY A 866 -29.56 -7.00 -44.60
C GLY A 866 -29.15 -8.22 -45.45
N PHE A 867 -28.13 -8.07 -46.30
CA PHE A 867 -27.58 -9.22 -47.04
C PHE A 867 -26.84 -10.15 -46.09
N GLU A 868 -26.99 -11.45 -46.35
CA GLU A 868 -26.18 -12.45 -45.65
C GLU A 868 -24.72 -12.36 -46.11
N VAL A 869 -23.79 -12.74 -45.23
CA VAL A 869 -22.34 -12.64 -45.50
C VAL A 869 -21.93 -13.43 -46.76
N THR A 870 -22.70 -14.46 -47.12
CA THR A 870 -22.47 -15.35 -48.27
C THR A 870 -23.16 -14.92 -49.57
N ASP A 871 -24.00 -13.88 -49.56
CA ASP A 871 -24.75 -13.47 -50.75
C ASP A 871 -23.83 -12.93 -51.86
N ARG A 872 -24.11 -13.28 -53.13
CA ARG A 872 -23.47 -12.65 -54.30
C ARG A 872 -24.32 -11.49 -54.80
N ILE A 873 -23.70 -10.45 -55.34
CA ILE A 873 -24.39 -9.20 -55.69
C ILE A 873 -24.02 -8.67 -57.09
N LYS A 874 -24.88 -7.82 -57.64
CA LYS A 874 -24.56 -6.88 -58.72
C LYS A 874 -24.39 -5.47 -58.16
N VAL A 875 -23.42 -4.74 -58.68
CA VAL A 875 -23.07 -3.38 -58.24
C VAL A 875 -23.27 -2.41 -59.39
N TYR A 876 -24.00 -1.32 -59.13
CA TYR A 876 -24.19 -0.22 -60.08
C TYR A 876 -23.62 1.07 -59.48
N LEU A 877 -22.78 1.78 -60.23
CA LEU A 877 -22.15 3.04 -59.83
C LEU A 877 -22.47 4.15 -60.82
N LYS A 878 -22.70 5.38 -60.32
CA LYS A 878 -22.93 6.52 -61.20
C LYS A 878 -21.64 6.90 -61.93
N GLU A 879 -21.74 7.18 -63.23
CA GLU A 879 -20.61 7.58 -64.09
C GLU A 879 -19.81 8.73 -63.47
N SER A 880 -18.49 8.53 -63.35
CA SER A 880 -17.52 9.51 -62.87
C SER A 880 -16.14 9.11 -63.41
N GLU A 881 -15.50 9.98 -64.17
CA GLU A 881 -14.24 9.68 -64.88
C GLU A 881 -13.12 9.20 -63.92
N ALA A 882 -12.93 9.90 -62.79
CA ALA A 882 -11.93 9.54 -61.79
C ALA A 882 -12.22 8.18 -61.11
N LEU A 883 -13.49 7.86 -60.86
CA LEU A 883 -13.90 6.60 -60.25
C LEU A 883 -13.81 5.44 -61.24
N GLU A 884 -14.19 5.67 -62.49
CA GLU A 884 -14.17 4.68 -63.56
C GLU A 884 -12.75 4.23 -63.86
N GLU A 885 -11.78 5.14 -63.91
CA GLU A 885 -10.36 4.79 -64.04
C GLU A 885 -9.85 3.91 -62.89
N ALA A 886 -10.20 4.25 -61.64
CA ALA A 886 -9.76 3.51 -60.46
C ALA A 886 -10.40 2.12 -60.36
N VAL A 887 -11.68 2.01 -60.71
CA VAL A 887 -12.43 0.75 -60.73
C VAL A 887 -11.92 -0.15 -61.84
N ASN A 888 -11.74 0.36 -63.07
CA ASN A 888 -11.26 -0.46 -64.18
C ASN A 888 -9.85 -1.00 -63.94
N ALA A 889 -8.98 -0.21 -63.29
CA ALA A 889 -7.65 -0.66 -62.91
C ALA A 889 -7.64 -1.77 -61.82
N ASN A 890 -8.72 -1.91 -61.05
CA ASN A 890 -8.81 -2.81 -59.88
C ASN A 890 -10.08 -3.69 -59.87
N LEU A 891 -10.68 -3.93 -61.04
CA LEU A 891 -12.02 -4.50 -61.16
C LEU A 891 -12.14 -5.88 -60.51
N GLU A 892 -11.19 -6.77 -60.80
CA GLU A 892 -11.17 -8.14 -60.27
C GLU A 892 -10.99 -8.15 -58.74
N TYR A 893 -10.16 -7.26 -58.21
CA TYR A 893 -9.99 -7.10 -56.77
C TYR A 893 -11.32 -6.71 -56.11
N ILE A 894 -11.98 -5.67 -56.63
CA ILE A 894 -13.27 -5.20 -56.10
C ILE A 894 -14.28 -6.35 -56.12
N LYS A 895 -14.45 -7.01 -57.26
CA LYS A 895 -15.41 -8.12 -57.42
C LYS A 895 -15.16 -9.25 -56.43
N SER A 896 -13.90 -9.65 -56.26
CA SER A 896 -13.51 -10.74 -55.37
C SER A 896 -13.78 -10.42 -53.89
N GLU A 897 -13.51 -9.18 -53.46
CA GLU A 897 -13.64 -8.77 -52.06
C GLU A 897 -15.08 -8.41 -51.68
N THR A 898 -15.95 -8.12 -52.66
CA THR A 898 -17.37 -7.79 -52.42
C THR A 898 -18.35 -8.89 -52.84
N LEU A 899 -17.86 -10.06 -53.29
CA LEU A 899 -18.66 -11.13 -53.90
C LEU A 899 -19.57 -10.59 -55.02
N THR A 900 -19.03 -9.70 -55.85
CA THR A 900 -19.78 -9.07 -56.94
C THR A 900 -19.59 -9.84 -58.24
N ASP A 901 -20.69 -10.27 -58.85
CA ASP A 901 -20.66 -10.98 -60.13
C ASP A 901 -20.52 -9.99 -61.29
N GLU A 902 -21.27 -8.89 -61.24
CA GLU A 902 -21.27 -7.83 -62.26
C GLU A 902 -21.17 -6.44 -61.62
N LEU A 903 -20.32 -5.58 -62.20
CA LEU A 903 -20.18 -4.17 -61.82
C LEU A 903 -20.41 -3.30 -63.05
N HIS A 904 -21.39 -2.41 -63.00
CA HIS A 904 -21.81 -1.56 -64.12
C HIS A 904 -21.75 -0.07 -63.77
N PHE A 905 -21.35 0.76 -64.74
CA PHE A 905 -21.50 2.23 -64.65
C PHE A 905 -22.80 2.68 -65.33
N SER A 906 -23.48 3.67 -64.78
CA SER A 906 -24.75 4.20 -65.30
C SER A 906 -24.85 5.72 -65.16
N LYS A 907 -25.45 6.40 -66.14
CA LYS A 907 -25.64 7.87 -66.12
C LYS A 907 -26.55 8.34 -64.99
N GLU A 908 -27.61 7.56 -64.72
CA GLU A 908 -28.57 7.80 -63.66
C GLU A 908 -28.79 6.51 -62.88
N ILE A 909 -28.92 6.62 -61.55
CA ILE A 909 -29.24 5.52 -60.65
C ILE A 909 -30.45 5.95 -59.82
N GLU A 910 -31.59 5.30 -60.05
CA GLU A 910 -32.78 5.45 -59.20
C GLU A 910 -32.64 4.64 -57.91
N ASN A 911 -33.00 5.22 -56.77
CA ASN A 911 -32.89 4.60 -55.44
C ASN A 911 -31.46 4.20 -55.01
N GLY A 912 -30.43 4.84 -55.57
CA GLY A 912 -29.04 4.64 -55.16
C GLY A 912 -28.72 5.25 -53.79
N ILE A 913 -27.84 4.61 -53.05
CA ILE A 913 -27.26 5.10 -51.80
C ILE A 913 -26.13 6.08 -52.16
N GLU A 914 -26.18 7.29 -51.62
CA GLU A 914 -25.11 8.27 -51.76
C GLU A 914 -23.89 7.82 -50.94
N ILE A 915 -22.75 7.67 -51.61
CA ILE A 915 -21.48 7.36 -50.96
C ILE A 915 -20.45 8.45 -51.25
N GLU A 916 -19.73 8.84 -50.20
CA GLU A 916 -18.72 9.89 -50.25
C GLU A 916 -17.43 9.38 -49.59
N PHE A 917 -16.32 9.52 -50.30
CA PHE A 917 -15.00 9.19 -49.79
C PHE A 917 -13.90 9.89 -50.58
N ASP A 918 -12.89 10.37 -49.85
CA ASP A 918 -11.83 11.22 -50.39
C ASP A 918 -12.46 12.41 -51.15
N ASP A 919 -12.13 12.63 -52.42
CA ASP A 919 -12.75 13.68 -53.25
C ASP A 919 -13.87 13.16 -54.18
N ILE A 920 -14.32 11.91 -53.96
CA ILE A 920 -15.31 11.23 -54.82
C ILE A 920 -16.68 11.20 -54.15
N LYS A 921 -17.68 11.66 -54.89
CA LYS A 921 -19.09 11.63 -54.52
C LYS A 921 -19.92 10.97 -55.62
N THR A 922 -20.52 9.82 -55.32
CA THR A 922 -21.26 9.02 -56.31
C THR A 922 -22.50 8.33 -55.71
N LEU A 923 -23.34 7.73 -56.55
CA LEU A 923 -24.46 6.88 -56.13
C LEU A 923 -24.09 5.42 -56.35
N LEU A 924 -24.38 4.58 -55.36
CA LEU A 924 -24.17 3.14 -55.35
C LEU A 924 -25.52 2.42 -55.20
N LEU A 925 -25.80 1.45 -56.07
CA LEU A 925 -26.92 0.52 -55.90
C LEU A 925 -26.39 -0.91 -55.91
N ILE A 926 -26.81 -1.71 -54.93
CA ILE A 926 -26.52 -3.14 -54.86
C ILE A 926 -27.81 -3.94 -55.02
N SER A 927 -27.76 -5.03 -55.80
CA SER A 927 -28.86 -5.98 -55.94
C SER A 927 -28.34 -7.41 -55.85
N LYS A 928 -29.23 -8.38 -55.62
CA LYS A 928 -28.92 -9.79 -55.87
C LYS A 928 -28.80 -10.07 -57.37
#